data_AF-A0A970WM56-F1
#
_entry.id   AF-A0A970WM56-F1
#
_cell.length_a   1.000
_cell.length_b   1.000
_cell.length_c   1.000
_cell.angle_alpha   90.00
_cell.angle_beta   90.00
_cell.angle_gamma   90.00
#
_symmetry.space_group_name_H-M   'P 1'
#
loop_
_entity.id
_entity.type
_entity.pdbx_description
1 polymer ?
#
loop_
_entity_poly.entity_id
_entity_poly.type
_entity_poly.pdbx_seq_one_letter_code
_entity_poly.pdbx_strand_id
1 'polypeptide(L)'
;MSNSLNGAASAARKNTSQNPQIDPGVPCASYARFSSDLQREESIADQQRKCEEKAALNGHVISPNLEFSDEAVSGTKRHRDGLDAMLAAARAGKFQVLYFHSLSRLSRESVITLPLLKELVYNYRVRIISVTEGIDSNDTAWELIAHIMSIVHEQYLRELSVNVLRGQEGTVLAGLSVGDYCFGYSSEPVSSSEQSPRGRSCKPRKMYVIDRETAAWVGRIFHWFVRERWSLRRIIRELNRLGAPKDHRATTPLWHHQQLLKLLANKKYIGEWPWGQKKNIRDPLTGKIRQEDRSPENCERWTRQLPHLRIVDDETFEKAQELLQKQATLHAPNRKSRGRFAGSSPGSSSHYPRHLLSRLIICGECGRVFNVGGCNGKYLFCPSYDKGVCTCKTTLLRERAERMIIDAIGQRILTNSLWRQRVFEETLKFWREAEAVLPDELAAAQRRLCEVDQKVGNILDRIEAGHGGAELDERLSQRRAEKRHLLEEIDRLQRADHGRGDEPTESWVSTQLAALGDVFTENTPAAAHALRALVGGGITVTEIRRDGHQRHYLQGRFTITSTAIVNKLAGVAGQQSEQAPLASDALAEEIVLDFREAPEIEALSEQAKKLYDDGHMCAEIAKLMGCGRSRVTAMLKYWFESRGMAMPDGRSRRSSLTKKHLIPPRYQEIADEVQKLSSEGLLLQAIANRLGVDRNMITAAIRWWHESQGLPVPDGRTRRKSLEYKGAPKGRNDSELSCGS
;
A
#
# COMPACT_ATOMS: atom_id res chain seq x y z
N MET A 1 -44.73 55.54 40.03
CA MET A 1 -46.03 55.56 40.74
C MET A 1 -46.34 54.10 41.07
N SER A 2 -46.49 53.61 42.28
CA SER A 2 -46.73 54.23 43.59
C SER A 2 -46.69 53.11 44.63
N ASN A 3 -45.98 53.33 45.73
CA ASN A 3 -46.31 52.91 47.10
C ASN A 3 -46.39 51.40 47.42
N SER A 4 -46.09 50.92 48.62
CA SER A 4 -45.38 51.37 49.82
C SER A 4 -45.68 50.29 50.87
N LEU A 5 -44.74 50.04 51.79
CA LEU A 5 -44.98 49.80 53.23
C LEU A 5 -45.71 48.49 53.59
N ASN A 6 -44.99 47.53 54.18
CA ASN A 6 -44.66 47.41 55.62
C ASN A 6 -45.71 46.60 56.41
N GLY A 7 -45.21 45.66 57.21
CA GLY A 7 -45.70 45.45 58.58
C GLY A 7 -45.89 44.00 59.01
N ALA A 8 -45.17 43.63 60.08
CA ALA A 8 -45.23 42.42 60.92
C ALA A 8 -44.59 41.15 60.31
N ALA A 9 -43.34 40.75 60.60
CA ALA A 9 -42.42 40.96 61.73
C ALA A 9 -42.88 40.43 63.10
N SER A 10 -42.19 39.36 63.52
CA SER A 10 -41.76 38.99 64.89
C SER A 10 -42.68 38.13 65.77
N ALA A 11 -42.34 36.83 65.87
CA ALA A 11 -42.15 35.98 67.07
C ALA A 11 -42.26 34.50 66.62
N ALA A 12 -41.42 33.52 66.96
CA ALA A 12 -40.51 33.38 68.09
C ALA A 12 -39.42 32.30 67.83
N ARG A 13 -38.23 32.59 68.39
CA ARG A 13 -37.24 31.69 69.03
C ARG A 13 -36.43 30.68 68.20
N LYS A 14 -35.19 31.12 67.93
CA LYS A 14 -33.89 30.43 68.09
C LYS A 14 -33.95 29.01 68.62
N ASN A 15 -33.39 28.06 67.87
CA ASN A 15 -32.58 27.00 68.45
C ASN A 15 -31.28 26.84 67.65
N THR A 16 -30.20 27.20 68.33
CA THR A 16 -28.76 27.04 68.08
C THR A 16 -28.37 26.07 66.96
N SER A 17 -27.96 26.60 65.80
CA SER A 17 -27.17 25.85 64.81
C SER A 17 -25.77 25.64 65.38
N GLN A 18 -25.47 24.40 65.74
CA GLN A 18 -24.12 23.95 66.00
C GLN A 18 -23.24 24.30 64.80
N ASN A 19 -22.10 24.90 65.08
CA ASN A 19 -21.00 25.10 64.15
C ASN A 19 -20.71 23.77 63.43
N PRO A 20 -20.69 23.68 62.08
CA PRO A 20 -20.36 22.42 61.43
C PRO A 20 -18.92 22.06 61.79
N GLN A 21 -18.76 20.98 62.54
CA GLN A 21 -17.45 20.38 62.79
C GLN A 21 -16.83 20.05 61.43
N ILE A 22 -15.62 20.55 61.21
CA ILE A 22 -14.76 20.19 60.07
C ILE A 22 -14.52 18.69 60.20
N ASP A 23 -14.97 17.89 59.23
CA ASP A 23 -14.63 16.47 59.11
C ASP A 23 -13.38 16.34 58.23
N PRO A 24 -12.16 16.31 58.80
CA PRO A 24 -10.92 16.46 58.05
C PRO A 24 -10.54 15.17 57.29
N GLY A 25 -11.34 14.11 57.42
CA GLY A 25 -11.00 12.77 56.96
C GLY A 25 -11.68 12.32 55.67
N VAL A 26 -12.63 13.08 55.12
CA VAL A 26 -13.38 12.66 53.93
C VAL A 26 -12.58 12.98 52.65
N PRO A 27 -12.09 11.97 51.90
CA PRO A 27 -11.33 12.22 50.70
C PRO A 27 -12.22 12.85 49.61
N CYS A 28 -11.80 14.00 49.09
CA CYS A 28 -12.55 14.79 48.12
C CYS A 28 -11.80 14.92 46.79
N ALA A 29 -12.55 14.92 45.69
CA ALA A 29 -12.04 15.10 44.33
C ALA A 29 -12.71 16.28 43.62
N SER A 30 -12.05 16.84 42.61
CA SER A 30 -12.64 17.84 41.71
C SER A 30 -12.58 17.40 40.25
N TYR A 31 -13.55 17.85 39.44
CA TYR A 31 -13.53 17.66 37.99
C TYR A 31 -13.78 18.97 37.25
N ALA A 32 -12.87 19.33 36.34
CA ALA A 32 -12.94 20.54 35.52
C ALA A 32 -12.80 20.24 34.02
N ARG A 33 -13.44 21.07 33.17
CA ARG A 33 -13.37 20.88 31.71
C ARG A 33 -13.42 22.19 30.94
N PHE A 34 -12.61 22.28 29.90
CA PHE A 34 -12.69 23.35 28.89
C PHE A 34 -12.78 22.80 27.47
N SER A 35 -13.64 23.36 26.61
CA SER A 35 -13.68 23.04 25.17
C SER A 35 -12.92 24.08 24.35
N SER A 36 -12.16 23.65 23.36
CA SER A 36 -11.30 24.49 22.50
C SER A 36 -12.05 25.54 21.66
N ASP A 37 -13.37 25.44 21.53
CA ASP A 37 -14.17 26.34 20.69
C ASP A 37 -14.48 27.66 21.42
N LEU A 38 -13.53 28.61 21.39
CA LEU A 38 -13.71 30.08 21.38
C LEU A 38 -14.73 30.73 22.35
N GLN A 39 -15.05 30.11 23.48
CA GLN A 39 -15.77 30.74 24.60
C GLN A 39 -14.81 30.90 25.77
N ARG A 40 -14.27 32.11 25.99
CA ARG A 40 -13.70 32.48 27.29
C ARG A 40 -14.84 33.02 28.14
N GLU A 41 -15.09 32.37 29.27
CA GLU A 41 -15.34 33.08 30.53
C GLU A 41 -14.59 32.44 31.72
N GLU A 42 -14.22 31.14 31.71
CA GLU A 42 -13.52 30.50 32.85
C GLU A 42 -12.45 29.48 32.41
N SER A 43 -11.22 29.61 32.91
CA SER A 43 -10.15 28.61 32.73
C SER A 43 -10.41 27.36 33.59
N ILE A 44 -9.68 26.27 33.34
CA ILE A 44 -9.72 25.07 34.21
C ILE A 44 -9.31 25.44 35.64
N ALA A 45 -8.25 26.25 35.77
CA ALA A 45 -7.81 26.77 37.07
C ALA A 45 -8.91 27.57 37.79
N ASP A 46 -9.70 28.38 37.07
CA ASP A 46 -10.81 29.12 37.68
C ASP A 46 -11.93 28.19 38.17
N GLN A 47 -12.23 27.14 37.41
CA GLN A 47 -13.21 26.13 37.79
C GLN A 47 -12.75 25.33 39.01
N GLN A 48 -11.49 24.92 39.05
CA GLN A 48 -10.89 24.19 40.18
C GLN A 48 -10.89 25.05 41.44
N ARG A 49 -10.45 26.31 41.33
CA ARG A 49 -10.48 27.29 42.41
C ARG A 49 -11.89 27.47 43.00
N LYS A 50 -12.93 27.58 42.17
CA LYS A 50 -14.32 27.65 42.66
C LYS A 50 -14.78 26.37 43.35
N CYS A 51 -14.30 25.21 42.91
CA CYS A 51 -14.56 23.94 43.57
C CYS A 51 -13.85 23.87 44.94
N GLU A 52 -12.61 24.32 45.03
CA GLU A 52 -11.84 24.42 46.27
C GLU A 52 -12.47 25.40 47.27
N GLU A 53 -12.88 26.59 46.81
CA GLU A 53 -13.60 27.58 47.63
C GLU A 53 -14.89 26.97 48.21
N LYS A 54 -15.66 26.24 47.38
CA LYS A 54 -16.88 25.54 47.83
C LYS A 54 -16.59 24.36 48.75
N ALA A 55 -15.49 23.64 48.54
CA ALA A 55 -15.05 22.55 49.41
C ALA A 55 -14.63 23.08 50.79
N ALA A 56 -13.84 24.15 50.83
CA ALA A 56 -13.43 24.80 52.07
C ALA A 56 -14.63 25.31 52.89
N LEU A 57 -15.64 25.90 52.24
CA LEU A 57 -16.90 26.31 52.88
C LEU A 57 -17.66 25.12 53.49
N ASN A 58 -17.55 23.93 52.90
CA ASN A 58 -18.16 22.70 53.41
C ASN A 58 -17.26 21.96 54.41
N GLY A 59 -16.10 22.52 54.79
CA GLY A 59 -15.13 21.90 55.69
C GLY A 59 -14.31 20.76 55.06
N HIS A 60 -14.25 20.68 53.74
CA HIS A 60 -13.53 19.65 52.99
C HIS A 60 -12.22 20.18 52.37
N VAL A 61 -11.25 19.30 52.16
CA VAL A 61 -9.98 19.61 51.46
C VAL A 61 -9.84 18.68 50.25
N ILE A 62 -9.58 19.26 49.08
CA ILE A 62 -9.36 18.50 47.84
C ILE A 62 -7.85 18.24 47.71
N SER A 63 -7.46 16.97 47.53
CA SER A 63 -6.05 16.63 47.31
C SER A 63 -5.65 16.94 45.87
N PRO A 64 -4.45 17.49 45.61
CA PRO A 64 -3.97 17.74 44.24
C PRO A 64 -3.95 16.48 43.35
N ASN A 65 -3.76 15.30 43.96
CA ASN A 65 -3.77 14.01 43.26
C ASN A 65 -5.18 13.53 42.85
N LEU A 66 -6.22 14.23 43.29
CA LEU A 66 -7.64 13.95 43.03
C LEU A 66 -8.32 15.11 42.27
N GLU A 67 -7.51 15.95 41.61
CA GLU A 67 -7.97 16.95 40.67
C GLU A 67 -7.94 16.37 39.26
N PHE A 68 -9.12 16.15 38.69
CA PHE A 68 -9.27 15.62 37.35
C PHE A 68 -9.63 16.74 36.38
N SER A 69 -9.04 16.74 35.19
CA SER A 69 -9.36 17.74 34.18
C SER A 69 -9.31 17.19 32.76
N ASP A 70 -10.10 17.80 31.88
CA ASP A 70 -10.09 17.52 30.45
C ASP A 70 -9.91 18.82 29.66
N GLU A 71 -8.77 18.92 28.96
CA GLU A 71 -8.41 20.07 28.12
C GLU A 71 -8.84 19.88 26.67
N ALA A 72 -9.47 20.90 26.07
CA ALA A 72 -9.87 20.91 24.67
C ALA A 72 -10.81 19.74 24.26
N VAL A 73 -11.51 19.12 25.23
CA VAL A 73 -12.41 17.99 24.96
C VAL A 73 -13.88 18.42 25.00
N SER A 74 -14.64 18.01 23.99
CA SER A 74 -16.09 18.26 23.92
C SER A 74 -16.83 17.46 25.00
N GLY A 75 -17.65 18.13 25.81
CA GLY A 75 -18.52 17.53 26.84
C GLY A 75 -19.69 16.70 26.29
N THR A 76 -19.61 16.35 25.01
CA THR A 76 -20.52 15.40 24.36
C THR A 76 -19.83 14.04 24.17
N LYS A 77 -18.51 13.92 24.32
CA LYS A 77 -17.83 12.62 24.24
C LYS A 77 -18.11 11.79 25.50
N ARG A 78 -18.35 10.48 25.31
CA ARG A 78 -18.53 9.53 26.41
C ARG A 78 -17.23 9.25 27.14
N HIS A 79 -16.18 8.91 26.39
CA HIS A 79 -14.84 8.61 26.92
C HIS A 79 -13.93 9.83 26.81
N ARG A 80 -13.24 10.12 27.91
CA ARG A 80 -12.35 11.26 28.10
C ARG A 80 -11.35 10.89 29.17
N ASP A 81 -10.07 11.16 28.94
CA ASP A 81 -9.00 10.66 29.80
C ASP A 81 -9.18 11.14 31.26
N GLY A 82 -9.53 12.41 31.48
CA GLY A 82 -9.77 12.95 32.82
C GLY A 82 -11.05 12.41 33.48
N LEU A 83 -12.15 12.30 32.73
CA LEU A 83 -13.38 11.71 33.23
C LEU A 83 -13.21 10.21 33.56
N ASP A 84 -12.57 9.45 32.68
CA ASP A 84 -12.37 8.02 32.83
C ASP A 84 -11.42 7.74 34.02
N ALA A 85 -10.39 8.58 34.21
CA ALA A 85 -9.55 8.55 35.40
C ALA A 85 -10.33 8.85 36.69
N MET A 86 -11.21 9.86 36.67
CA MET A 86 -12.08 10.20 37.80
C MET A 86 -13.02 9.04 38.14
N LEU A 87 -13.63 8.41 37.14
CA LEU A 87 -14.52 7.26 37.34
C LEU A 87 -13.78 6.02 37.83
N ALA A 88 -12.55 5.79 37.35
CA ALA A 88 -11.71 4.71 37.86
C ALA A 88 -11.32 4.95 39.33
N ALA A 89 -11.02 6.19 39.71
CA ALA A 89 -10.76 6.57 41.10
C ALA A 89 -12.00 6.46 41.99
N ALA A 90 -13.18 6.84 41.50
CA ALA A 90 -14.46 6.65 42.19
C ALA A 90 -14.74 5.16 42.43
N ARG A 91 -14.57 4.32 41.40
CA ARG A 91 -14.76 2.86 41.49
C ARG A 91 -13.78 2.21 42.47
N ALA A 92 -12.56 2.72 42.55
CA ALA A 92 -11.55 2.26 43.51
C ALA A 92 -11.75 2.82 44.94
N GLY A 93 -12.79 3.63 45.18
CA GLY A 93 -13.09 4.21 46.50
C GLY A 93 -12.07 5.24 46.97
N LYS A 94 -11.32 5.88 46.06
CA LYS A 94 -10.26 6.84 46.40
C LYS A 94 -10.78 8.18 46.94
N PHE A 95 -12.05 8.49 46.70
CA PHE A 95 -12.73 9.68 47.21
C PHE A 95 -14.21 9.38 47.48
N GLN A 96 -14.82 10.15 48.37
CA GLN A 96 -16.22 10.03 48.78
C GLN A 96 -17.06 11.25 48.37
N VAL A 97 -16.42 12.39 48.06
CA VAL A 97 -17.11 13.60 47.60
C VAL A 97 -16.49 14.09 46.30
N LEU A 98 -17.33 14.39 45.30
CA LEU A 98 -16.94 14.95 44.02
C LEU A 98 -17.48 16.36 43.85
N TYR A 99 -16.58 17.32 43.66
CA TYR A 99 -16.89 18.70 43.31
C TYR A 99 -16.73 18.93 41.81
N PHE A 100 -17.69 19.63 41.21
CA PHE A 100 -17.54 20.14 39.86
C PHE A 100 -18.26 21.48 39.70
N HIS A 101 -17.78 22.28 38.76
CA HIS A 101 -18.27 23.66 38.64
C HIS A 101 -19.72 23.74 38.14
N SER A 102 -20.09 22.96 37.11
CA SER A 102 -21.47 22.85 36.60
C SER A 102 -21.72 21.49 35.97
N LEU A 103 -22.99 21.07 35.86
CA LEU A 103 -23.38 19.82 35.19
C LEU A 103 -22.89 19.77 33.74
N SER A 104 -22.83 20.92 33.08
CA SER A 104 -22.30 21.07 31.71
C SER A 104 -20.81 20.72 31.57
N ARG A 105 -20.05 20.65 32.68
CA ARG A 105 -18.67 20.16 32.71
C ARG A 105 -18.64 18.64 32.61
N LEU A 106 -19.49 17.96 33.38
CA LEU A 106 -19.68 16.51 33.31
C LEU A 106 -20.21 16.09 31.95
N SER A 107 -21.37 16.55 31.51
CA SER A 107 -21.88 16.26 30.16
C SER A 107 -22.95 17.26 29.76
N ARG A 108 -23.07 17.52 28.45
CA ARG A 108 -24.13 18.37 27.89
C ARG A 108 -25.31 17.59 27.29
N GLU A 109 -25.27 16.26 27.34
CA GLU A 109 -26.36 15.38 26.90
C GLU A 109 -27.02 14.73 28.11
N SER A 110 -28.33 14.96 28.27
CA SER A 110 -29.15 14.45 29.39
C SER A 110 -29.06 12.92 29.53
N VAL A 111 -29.03 12.21 28.40
CA VAL A 111 -28.90 10.75 28.30
C VAL A 111 -27.56 10.23 28.86
N ILE A 112 -26.52 11.07 28.94
CA ILE A 112 -25.23 10.71 29.52
C ILE A 112 -25.11 11.24 30.96
N THR A 113 -25.54 12.49 31.18
CA THR A 113 -25.38 13.16 32.48
C THR A 113 -26.13 12.43 33.58
N LEU A 114 -27.39 12.07 33.38
CA LEU A 114 -28.22 11.49 34.45
C LEU A 114 -27.76 10.08 34.87
N PRO A 115 -27.47 9.14 33.95
CA PRO A 115 -26.91 7.85 34.33
C PRO A 115 -25.58 7.98 35.07
N LEU A 116 -24.71 8.91 34.64
CA LEU A 116 -23.42 9.15 35.29
C LEU A 116 -23.57 9.63 36.74
N LEU A 117 -24.48 10.58 36.99
CA LEU A 117 -24.75 11.03 38.36
C LEU A 117 -25.30 9.89 39.22
N LYS A 118 -26.22 9.08 38.68
CA LYS A 118 -26.77 7.92 39.40
C LYS A 118 -25.72 6.86 39.67
N GLU A 119 -24.81 6.60 38.72
CA GLU A 119 -23.70 5.68 38.90
C GLU A 119 -22.77 6.15 40.04
N LEU A 120 -22.39 7.44 40.04
CA LEU A 120 -21.56 8.02 41.10
C LEU A 120 -22.24 7.92 42.48
N VAL A 121 -23.51 8.32 42.59
CA VAL A 121 -24.23 8.38 43.88
C VAL A 121 -24.63 6.99 44.39
N TYR A 122 -25.22 6.16 43.54
CA TYR A 122 -25.82 4.89 43.98
C TYR A 122 -24.86 3.71 43.89
N ASN A 123 -24.02 3.65 42.86
CA ASN A 123 -23.12 2.51 42.65
C ASN A 123 -21.79 2.73 43.37
N TYR A 124 -21.21 3.92 43.23
CA TYR A 124 -19.90 4.24 43.84
C TYR A 124 -20.02 4.93 45.20
N ARG A 125 -21.24 5.25 45.65
CA ARG A 125 -21.51 5.90 46.96
C ARG A 125 -20.75 7.22 47.14
N VAL A 126 -20.55 7.95 46.04
CA VAL A 126 -19.90 9.26 46.02
C VAL A 126 -20.97 10.36 46.13
N ARG A 127 -20.81 11.26 47.11
CA ARG A 127 -21.60 12.49 47.20
C ARG A 127 -21.16 13.46 46.11
N ILE A 128 -22.08 13.95 45.30
CA ILE A 128 -21.80 14.92 44.23
C ILE A 128 -22.23 16.32 44.65
N ILE A 129 -21.39 17.31 44.35
CA ILE A 129 -21.67 18.72 44.64
C ILE A 129 -21.36 19.58 43.41
N SER A 130 -22.40 20.22 42.87
CA SER A 130 -22.26 21.19 41.78
C SER A 130 -22.26 22.62 42.30
N VAL A 131 -21.23 23.40 41.94
CA VAL A 131 -21.06 24.77 42.43
C VAL A 131 -22.12 25.73 41.85
N THR A 132 -22.39 25.66 40.54
CA THR A 132 -23.26 26.64 39.85
C THR A 132 -24.73 26.35 40.07
N GLU A 133 -25.16 25.10 39.89
CA GLU A 133 -26.57 24.71 40.06
C GLU A 133 -26.93 24.51 41.54
N GLY A 134 -25.96 24.54 42.46
CA GLY A 134 -26.19 24.35 43.89
C GLY A 134 -26.70 22.95 44.23
N ILE A 135 -26.39 21.95 43.39
CA ILE A 135 -26.85 20.57 43.58
C ILE A 135 -25.96 19.89 44.60
N ASP A 136 -26.56 19.27 45.60
CA ASP A 136 -25.89 18.39 46.55
C ASP A 136 -26.68 17.07 46.63
N SER A 137 -26.04 15.93 46.38
CA SER A 137 -26.74 14.64 46.42
C SER A 137 -27.25 14.20 47.79
N ASN A 138 -26.87 14.91 48.85
CA ASN A 138 -27.46 14.70 50.18
C ASN A 138 -28.85 15.32 50.32
N ASP A 139 -29.23 16.25 49.43
CA ASP A 139 -30.55 16.90 49.47
C ASP A 139 -31.60 16.05 48.76
N THR A 140 -32.77 15.84 49.35
CA THR A 140 -33.82 14.98 48.76
C THR A 140 -34.32 15.40 47.38
N ALA A 141 -34.15 16.68 47.01
CA ALA A 141 -34.59 17.25 45.74
C ALA A 141 -33.51 17.24 44.63
N TRP A 142 -32.30 16.72 44.91
CA TRP A 142 -31.15 16.82 44.00
C TRP A 142 -31.41 16.22 42.61
N GLU A 143 -32.11 15.08 42.54
CA GLU A 143 -32.44 14.43 41.27
C GLU A 143 -33.34 15.32 40.40
N LEU A 144 -34.36 15.93 41.00
CA LEU A 144 -35.29 16.82 40.29
C LEU A 144 -34.56 18.02 39.69
N ILE A 145 -33.68 18.65 40.47
CA ILE A 145 -32.89 19.79 40.01
C ILE A 145 -31.94 19.36 38.89
N ALA A 146 -31.27 18.21 39.03
CA ALA A 146 -30.40 17.66 38.00
C ALA A 146 -31.14 17.35 36.69
N HIS A 147 -32.37 16.84 36.75
CA HIS A 147 -33.24 16.61 35.59
C HIS A 147 -33.60 17.92 34.88
N ILE A 148 -34.06 18.93 35.63
CA ILE A 148 -34.43 20.24 35.07
C ILE A 148 -33.24 20.89 34.39
N MET A 149 -32.08 20.94 35.07
CA MET A 149 -30.87 21.55 34.54
C MET A 149 -30.35 20.82 33.30
N SER A 150 -30.46 19.48 33.27
CA SER A 150 -30.11 18.70 32.08
C SER A 150 -30.97 19.08 30.85
N ILE A 151 -32.26 19.31 31.04
CA ILE A 151 -33.17 19.78 29.97
C ILE A 151 -32.79 21.19 29.51
N VAL A 152 -32.52 22.10 30.46
CA VAL A 152 -32.11 23.49 30.16
C VAL A 152 -30.82 23.52 29.34
N HIS A 153 -29.82 22.73 29.70
CA HIS A 153 -28.56 22.63 28.95
C HIS A 153 -28.76 22.09 27.53
N GLU A 154 -29.61 21.08 27.36
CA GLU A 154 -29.90 20.52 26.06
C GLU A 154 -30.64 21.53 25.16
N GLN A 155 -31.60 22.26 25.72
CA GLN A 155 -32.31 23.32 25.02
C GLN A 155 -31.38 24.47 24.62
N TYR A 156 -30.48 24.89 25.51
CA TYR A 156 -29.46 25.90 25.20
C TYR A 156 -28.58 25.48 24.01
N LEU A 157 -28.15 24.21 23.95
CA LEU A 157 -27.38 23.70 22.81
C LEU A 157 -28.17 23.75 21.50
N ARG A 158 -29.46 23.40 21.53
CA ARG A 158 -30.33 23.48 20.34
C ARG A 158 -30.46 24.93 19.87
N GLU A 159 -30.74 25.86 20.78
CA GLU A 159 -30.85 27.29 20.48
C GLU A 159 -29.54 27.86 19.94
N LEU A 160 -28.40 27.51 20.55
CA LEU A 160 -27.08 27.90 20.06
C LEU A 160 -26.85 27.40 18.63
N SER A 161 -27.21 26.15 18.33
CA SER A 161 -27.07 25.60 16.98
C SER A 161 -27.90 26.36 15.95
N VAL A 162 -29.14 26.74 16.30
CA VAL A 162 -30.04 27.52 15.47
C VAL A 162 -29.49 28.94 15.26
N ASN A 163 -28.98 29.57 16.32
CA ASN A 163 -28.42 30.92 16.25
C ASN A 163 -27.13 30.96 15.42
N VAL A 164 -26.25 29.96 15.54
CA VAL A 164 -25.05 29.84 14.69
C VAL A 164 -25.46 29.65 13.23
N LEU A 165 -26.45 28.78 12.95
CA LEU A 165 -26.94 28.57 11.60
C LEU A 165 -27.53 29.86 11.01
N ARG A 166 -28.35 30.59 11.77
CA ARG A 166 -28.92 31.89 11.38
C ARG A 166 -27.84 32.94 11.10
N GLY A 167 -26.79 33.00 11.94
CA GLY A 167 -25.66 33.92 11.72
C GLY A 167 -24.86 33.58 10.46
N GLN A 168 -24.61 32.30 10.22
CA GLN A 168 -23.97 31.83 8.99
C GLN A 168 -24.85 32.09 7.77
N GLU A 169 -26.15 31.82 7.87
CA GLU A 169 -27.12 32.13 6.83
C GLU A 169 -27.07 33.61 6.46
N GLY A 170 -27.18 34.54 7.43
CA GLY A 170 -27.08 35.98 7.15
C GLY A 170 -25.77 36.38 6.46
N THR A 171 -24.68 35.68 6.77
CA THR A 171 -23.37 35.89 6.12
C THR A 171 -23.39 35.41 4.65
N VAL A 172 -23.97 34.23 4.38
CA VAL A 172 -24.13 33.67 3.02
C VAL A 172 -25.09 34.51 2.19
N LEU A 173 -26.22 34.95 2.76
CA LEU A 173 -27.18 35.84 2.11
C LEU A 173 -26.54 37.17 1.68
N ALA A 174 -25.59 37.68 2.47
CA ALA A 174 -24.82 38.87 2.16
C ALA A 174 -23.68 38.64 1.14
N GLY A 175 -23.52 37.42 0.60
CA GLY A 175 -22.44 37.08 -0.33
C GLY A 175 -21.05 36.99 0.32
N LEU A 176 -20.99 36.91 1.65
CA LEU A 176 -19.75 36.89 2.41
C LEU A 176 -19.28 35.46 2.71
N SER A 177 -18.01 35.33 3.05
CA SER A 177 -17.36 34.07 3.32
C SER A 177 -17.66 33.52 4.70
N VAL A 178 -18.22 32.30 4.71
CA VAL A 178 -18.34 31.45 5.91
C VAL A 178 -17.20 30.44 6.02
N GLY A 179 -16.15 30.61 5.20
CA GLY A 179 -14.99 29.71 5.16
C GLY A 179 -15.22 28.43 4.35
N ASP A 180 -16.25 28.39 3.50
CA ASP A 180 -16.64 27.22 2.70
C ASP A 180 -16.05 27.21 1.26
N TYR A 181 -15.05 28.04 0.96
CA TYR A 181 -14.38 28.10 -0.35
C TYR A 181 -13.61 26.82 -0.70
N CYS A 182 -13.35 26.59 -1.98
CA CYS A 182 -12.59 25.43 -2.50
C CYS A 182 -11.27 25.88 -3.15
N PHE A 183 -10.42 24.92 -3.54
CA PHE A 183 -9.22 25.16 -4.34
C PHE A 183 -9.47 26.13 -5.51
N GLY A 184 -8.54 27.05 -5.77
CA GLY A 184 -8.75 28.16 -6.72
C GLY A 184 -9.31 29.45 -6.11
N TYR A 185 -9.77 29.40 -4.86
CA TYR A 185 -10.32 30.54 -4.13
C TYR A 185 -9.67 30.70 -2.77
N SER A 186 -9.71 31.93 -2.26
CA SER A 186 -9.31 32.32 -0.92
C SER A 186 -10.39 33.22 -0.28
N SER A 187 -10.12 33.69 0.94
CA SER A 187 -10.99 34.63 1.65
C SER A 187 -10.18 35.75 2.29
N GLU A 188 -10.56 37.00 2.03
CA GLU A 188 -9.89 38.19 2.55
C GLU A 188 -10.81 38.97 3.49
N PRO A 189 -10.29 39.63 4.55
CA PRO A 189 -11.09 40.43 5.46
C PRO A 189 -11.69 41.65 4.74
N VAL A 190 -12.94 41.97 5.07
CA VAL A 190 -13.61 43.19 4.58
C VAL A 190 -13.18 44.35 5.46
N SER A 191 -12.52 45.35 4.85
CA SER A 191 -11.90 46.51 5.50
C SER A 191 -12.83 47.40 6.35
N SER A 192 -14.15 47.20 6.27
CA SER A 192 -15.17 47.93 7.05
C SER A 192 -15.81 47.12 8.18
N SER A 193 -15.38 45.87 8.41
CA SER A 193 -16.07 44.91 9.29
C SER A 193 -15.47 44.74 10.69
N GLU A 194 -14.43 45.51 11.02
CA GLU A 194 -13.65 45.36 12.26
C GLU A 194 -14.33 45.99 13.50
N GLN A 195 -15.36 46.81 13.33
CA GLN A 195 -15.98 47.55 14.43
C GLN A 195 -17.43 47.14 14.67
N SER A 196 -17.66 46.42 15.77
CA SER A 196 -18.98 46.33 16.40
C SER A 196 -19.21 47.58 17.26
N PRO A 197 -20.42 48.16 17.30
CA PRO A 197 -20.75 49.33 18.13
C PRO A 197 -20.50 49.18 19.65
N ARG A 198 -20.11 47.99 20.12
CA ARG A 198 -19.99 47.64 21.55
C ARG A 198 -18.60 47.14 21.98
N GLY A 199 -17.53 47.42 21.24
CA GLY A 199 -16.16 47.10 21.68
C GLY A 199 -15.85 45.61 21.86
N ARG A 200 -16.70 44.70 21.36
CA ARG A 200 -16.41 43.26 21.31
C ARG A 200 -15.50 43.00 20.11
N SER A 201 -14.36 42.35 20.31
CA SER A 201 -13.50 41.84 19.22
C SER A 201 -14.29 40.85 18.35
N CYS A 202 -14.96 41.36 17.32
CA CYS A 202 -15.57 40.53 16.29
C CYS A 202 -14.49 40.15 15.29
N LYS A 203 -14.40 38.86 14.93
CA LYS A 203 -13.59 38.45 13.78
C LYS A 203 -14.10 39.24 12.55
N PRO A 204 -13.20 39.82 11.74
CA PRO A 204 -13.62 40.54 10.55
C PRO A 204 -14.41 39.60 9.64
N ARG A 205 -15.49 40.12 9.06
CA ARG A 205 -16.21 39.42 8.00
C ARG A 205 -15.24 39.27 6.82
N LYS A 206 -15.35 38.18 6.08
CA LYS A 206 -14.47 37.91 4.94
C LYS A 206 -15.27 37.89 3.63
N MET A 207 -14.65 38.29 2.53
CA MET A 207 -15.19 38.13 1.18
C MET A 207 -14.43 37.03 0.44
N TYR A 208 -15.07 36.39 -0.53
CA TYR A 208 -14.40 35.41 -1.39
C TYR A 208 -13.56 36.13 -2.43
N VAL A 209 -12.36 35.62 -2.69
CA VAL A 209 -11.43 36.16 -3.69
C VAL A 209 -10.89 35.01 -4.53
N ILE A 210 -10.66 35.26 -5.83
CA ILE A 210 -9.98 34.30 -6.70
C ILE A 210 -8.49 34.34 -6.37
N ASP A 211 -7.94 33.21 -5.94
CA ASP A 211 -6.50 33.07 -5.79
C ASP A 211 -5.90 32.75 -7.17
N ARG A 212 -5.19 33.72 -7.75
CA ARG A 212 -4.67 33.63 -9.12
C ARG A 212 -3.75 32.42 -9.34
N GLU A 213 -2.95 32.05 -8.33
CA GLU A 213 -2.00 30.95 -8.47
C GLU A 213 -2.74 29.60 -8.54
N THR A 214 -3.61 29.34 -7.56
CA THR A 214 -4.37 28.08 -7.53
C THR A 214 -5.48 28.03 -8.58
N ALA A 215 -6.07 29.16 -8.97
CA ALA A 215 -7.06 29.24 -10.04
C ALA A 215 -6.46 28.88 -11.41
N ALA A 216 -5.21 29.25 -11.67
CA ALA A 216 -4.51 28.85 -12.90
C ALA A 216 -4.39 27.31 -13.02
N TRP A 217 -4.26 26.60 -11.90
CA TRP A 217 -4.28 25.13 -11.89
C TRP A 217 -5.65 24.56 -12.20
N VAL A 218 -6.72 25.17 -11.67
CA VAL A 218 -8.11 24.78 -12.00
C VAL A 218 -8.33 24.91 -13.51
N GLY A 219 -7.99 26.06 -14.10
CA GLY A 219 -8.09 26.28 -15.55
C GLY A 219 -7.32 25.24 -16.37
N ARG A 220 -6.07 24.93 -15.97
CA ARG A 220 -5.25 23.88 -16.60
C ARG A 220 -5.89 22.50 -16.51
N ILE A 221 -6.46 22.14 -15.36
CA ILE A 221 -7.14 20.85 -15.15
C ILE A 221 -8.35 20.72 -16.09
N PHE A 222 -9.19 21.75 -16.18
CA PHE A 222 -10.34 21.74 -17.10
C PHE A 222 -9.88 21.69 -18.56
N HIS A 223 -8.83 22.41 -18.93
CA HIS A 223 -8.23 22.34 -20.26
C HIS A 223 -7.74 20.92 -20.60
N TRP A 224 -6.93 20.29 -19.72
CA TRP A 224 -6.45 18.92 -19.92
C TRP A 224 -7.57 17.89 -20.00
N PHE A 225 -8.65 18.07 -19.23
CA PHE A 225 -9.75 17.13 -19.22
C PHE A 225 -10.68 17.29 -20.43
N VAL A 226 -11.05 18.53 -20.77
CA VAL A 226 -12.06 18.82 -21.79
C VAL A 226 -11.45 18.93 -23.19
N ARG A 227 -10.38 19.71 -23.36
CA ARG A 227 -9.76 19.96 -24.68
C ARG A 227 -8.84 18.81 -25.06
N GLU A 228 -7.90 18.45 -24.20
CA GLU A 228 -6.91 17.41 -24.47
C GLU A 228 -7.44 15.97 -24.26
N ARG A 229 -8.64 15.82 -23.68
CA ARG A 229 -9.27 14.53 -23.37
C ARG A 229 -8.38 13.58 -22.55
N TRP A 230 -7.55 14.13 -21.66
CA TRP A 230 -6.70 13.30 -20.80
C TRP A 230 -7.53 12.51 -19.79
N SER A 231 -7.12 11.27 -19.53
CA SER A 231 -7.74 10.47 -18.47
C SER A 231 -7.44 11.05 -17.09
N LEU A 232 -8.37 10.87 -16.14
CA LEU A 232 -8.20 11.34 -14.75
C LEU A 232 -6.88 10.84 -14.14
N ARG A 233 -6.49 9.59 -14.43
CA ARG A 233 -5.21 9.02 -13.97
C ARG A 233 -4.00 9.76 -14.55
N ARG A 234 -4.04 10.17 -15.83
CA ARG A 234 -2.96 10.95 -16.45
C ARG A 234 -2.86 12.33 -15.81
N ILE A 235 -4.00 13.01 -15.60
CA ILE A 235 -4.04 14.33 -14.96
C ILE A 235 -3.46 14.26 -13.54
N ILE A 236 -3.84 13.26 -12.74
CA ILE A 236 -3.32 13.09 -11.39
C ILE A 236 -1.80 12.85 -11.37
N ARG A 237 -1.30 11.99 -12.27
CA ARG A 237 0.14 11.76 -12.39
C ARG A 237 0.87 13.05 -12.71
N GLU A 238 0.34 13.83 -13.64
CA GLU A 238 0.95 15.09 -14.04
C GLU A 238 0.91 16.13 -12.91
N LEU A 239 -0.22 16.27 -12.20
CA LEU A 239 -0.33 17.16 -11.04
C LEU A 239 0.66 16.81 -9.94
N ASN A 240 0.82 15.51 -9.63
CA ASN A 240 1.77 15.05 -8.64
C ASN A 240 3.22 15.22 -9.10
N ARG A 241 3.51 14.98 -10.38
CA ARG A 241 4.83 15.18 -10.99
C ARG A 241 5.26 16.64 -10.94
N LEU A 242 4.33 17.56 -11.17
CA LEU A 242 4.56 19.01 -11.14
C LEU A 242 4.50 19.61 -9.73
N GLY A 243 4.19 18.82 -8.69
CA GLY A 243 4.07 19.31 -7.31
C GLY A 243 2.93 20.32 -7.12
N ALA A 244 1.81 20.16 -7.85
CA ALA A 244 0.72 21.12 -7.82
C ALA A 244 0.14 21.30 -6.40
N PRO A 245 -0.14 22.55 -5.96
CA PRO A 245 -0.75 22.82 -4.66
C PRO A 245 -2.14 22.16 -4.57
N LYS A 246 -2.67 22.02 -3.35
CA LYS A 246 -3.99 21.41 -3.11
C LYS A 246 -4.86 22.32 -2.27
N ASP A 247 -6.13 21.94 -2.17
CA ASP A 247 -7.09 22.53 -1.26
C ASP A 247 -6.59 22.53 0.19
N HIS A 248 -6.85 23.62 0.92
CA HIS A 248 -6.51 23.76 2.34
C HIS A 248 -7.14 22.68 3.23
N ARG A 249 -8.19 21.99 2.77
CA ARG A 249 -8.85 20.87 3.48
C ARG A 249 -8.29 19.50 3.12
N ALA A 250 -7.30 19.42 2.23
CA ALA A 250 -6.71 18.15 1.82
C ALA A 250 -5.78 17.59 2.91
N THR A 251 -6.11 16.41 3.44
CA THR A 251 -5.27 15.71 4.43
C THR A 251 -4.17 14.85 3.81
N THR A 252 -4.28 14.51 2.52
CA THR A 252 -3.31 13.63 1.84
C THR A 252 -2.20 14.43 1.16
N PRO A 253 -0.94 13.94 1.17
CA PRO A 253 0.18 14.64 0.53
C PRO A 253 0.13 14.64 -1.01
N LEU A 254 -0.55 13.68 -1.63
CA LEU A 254 -0.67 13.58 -3.10
C LEU A 254 -2.12 13.79 -3.57
N TRP A 255 -2.27 14.25 -4.80
CA TRP A 255 -3.53 14.26 -5.53
C TRP A 255 -4.04 12.84 -5.74
N HIS A 256 -5.35 12.66 -5.57
CA HIS A 256 -6.01 11.38 -5.80
C HIS A 256 -7.33 11.53 -6.56
N HIS A 257 -7.87 10.40 -7.01
CA HIS A 257 -9.00 10.34 -7.93
C HIS A 257 -10.26 11.08 -7.43
N GLN A 258 -10.62 10.93 -6.15
CA GLN A 258 -11.82 11.57 -5.60
C GLN A 258 -11.68 13.09 -5.48
N GLN A 259 -10.48 13.62 -5.19
CA GLN A 259 -10.22 15.06 -5.18
C GLN A 259 -10.47 15.65 -6.58
N LEU A 260 -9.90 15.03 -7.62
CA LEU A 260 -10.05 15.52 -8.98
C LEU A 260 -11.51 15.44 -9.47
N LEU A 261 -12.23 14.35 -9.15
CA LEU A 261 -13.66 14.24 -9.45
C LEU A 261 -14.49 15.34 -8.78
N LYS A 262 -14.26 15.57 -7.48
CA LYS A 262 -14.97 16.62 -6.72
C LYS A 262 -14.66 18.01 -7.28
N LEU A 263 -13.43 18.24 -7.70
CA LEU A 263 -13.02 19.49 -8.34
C LEU A 263 -13.77 19.68 -9.66
N LEU A 264 -13.73 18.71 -10.58
CA LEU A 264 -14.38 18.83 -11.88
C LEU A 264 -15.91 18.96 -11.77
N ALA A 265 -16.53 18.43 -10.72
CA ALA A 265 -17.98 18.53 -10.48
C ALA A 265 -18.42 19.79 -9.69
N ASN A 266 -17.49 20.63 -9.24
CA ASN A 266 -17.82 21.73 -8.35
C ASN A 266 -18.37 22.95 -9.12
N LYS A 267 -19.66 23.24 -8.91
CA LYS A 267 -20.37 24.36 -9.52
C LYS A 267 -19.86 25.75 -9.11
N LYS A 268 -19.06 25.85 -8.04
CA LYS A 268 -18.44 27.13 -7.62
C LYS A 268 -17.59 27.77 -8.73
N TYR A 269 -16.98 26.95 -9.60
CA TYR A 269 -16.13 27.43 -10.69
C TYR A 269 -16.86 28.19 -11.80
N ILE A 270 -18.18 27.98 -11.95
CA ILE A 270 -19.03 28.72 -12.90
C ILE A 270 -19.74 29.92 -12.24
N GLY A 271 -19.50 30.17 -10.95
CA GLY A 271 -20.13 31.25 -10.19
C GLY A 271 -21.36 30.82 -9.39
N GLU A 272 -21.80 29.55 -9.46
CA GLU A 272 -22.87 29.04 -8.60
C GLU A 272 -22.31 28.58 -7.25
N TRP A 273 -22.69 29.23 -6.17
CA TRP A 273 -22.20 28.97 -4.82
C TRP A 273 -23.26 28.32 -3.94
N PRO A 274 -23.40 26.97 -3.99
CA PRO A 274 -24.28 26.27 -3.08
C PRO A 274 -23.68 26.22 -1.68
N TRP A 275 -24.51 26.46 -0.66
CA TRP A 275 -24.13 26.33 0.73
C TRP A 275 -25.09 25.41 1.49
N GLY A 276 -24.59 24.74 2.52
CA GLY A 276 -25.44 24.05 3.47
C GLY A 276 -26.17 22.83 2.93
N GLN A 277 -25.67 22.16 1.89
CA GLN A 277 -26.34 20.99 1.28
C GLN A 277 -26.53 19.80 2.24
N LYS A 278 -25.71 19.71 3.29
CA LYS A 278 -25.75 18.61 4.26
C LYS A 278 -25.87 19.13 5.68
N LYS A 279 -26.54 18.34 6.54
CA LYS A 279 -26.60 18.54 7.99
C LYS A 279 -25.92 17.37 8.70
N ASN A 280 -25.19 17.69 9.76
CA ASN A 280 -24.67 16.68 10.68
C ASN A 280 -25.79 16.34 11.68
N ILE A 281 -26.14 15.06 11.75
CA ILE A 281 -27.04 14.51 12.76
C ILE A 281 -26.24 13.61 13.66
N ARG A 282 -26.36 13.85 14.95
CA ARG A 282 -25.67 13.09 15.97
C ARG A 282 -26.65 12.13 16.61
N ASP A 283 -26.22 10.89 16.78
CA ASP A 283 -26.91 9.92 17.60
C ASP A 283 -26.66 10.24 19.09
N PRO A 284 -27.69 10.56 19.89
CA PRO A 284 -27.55 10.94 21.29
C PRO A 284 -27.12 9.77 22.20
N LEU A 285 -27.35 8.53 21.76
CA LEU A 285 -26.86 7.36 22.47
C LEU A 285 -25.42 7.11 22.01
N THR A 286 -25.17 6.79 20.75
CA THR A 286 -23.82 6.33 20.38
C THR A 286 -22.78 7.45 20.25
N GLY A 287 -23.19 8.72 20.23
CA GLY A 287 -22.33 9.87 19.94
C GLY A 287 -21.84 9.93 18.50
N LYS A 288 -22.25 8.96 17.65
CA LYS A 288 -21.83 8.89 16.25
C LYS A 288 -22.52 9.99 15.45
N ILE A 289 -21.75 10.65 14.59
CA ILE A 289 -22.24 11.70 13.71
C ILE A 289 -22.43 11.10 12.31
N ARG A 290 -23.63 11.26 11.76
CA ARG A 290 -23.97 10.95 10.38
C ARG A 290 -24.28 12.24 9.62
N GLN A 291 -24.02 12.22 8.32
CA GLN A 291 -24.42 13.32 7.44
C GLN A 291 -25.68 12.93 6.68
N GLU A 292 -26.66 13.81 6.71
CA GLU A 292 -27.86 13.71 5.87
C GLU A 292 -27.92 14.91 4.95
N ASP A 293 -28.40 14.68 3.73
CA ASP A 293 -28.65 15.76 2.78
C ASP A 293 -29.87 16.57 3.25
N ARG A 294 -29.83 17.90 3.08
CA ARG A 294 -30.96 18.78 3.36
C ARG A 294 -31.95 18.77 2.19
N SER A 295 -33.17 19.22 2.44
CA SER A 295 -34.19 19.31 1.37
C SER A 295 -33.71 20.22 0.23
N PRO A 296 -34.12 19.94 -1.02
CA PRO A 296 -33.73 20.75 -2.18
C PRO A 296 -34.07 22.23 -2.02
N GLU A 297 -35.24 22.56 -1.48
CA GLU A 297 -35.69 23.94 -1.22
C GLU A 297 -34.72 24.74 -0.32
N ASN A 298 -34.20 24.09 0.73
CA ASN A 298 -33.22 24.72 1.62
C ASN A 298 -31.87 24.92 0.91
N CYS A 299 -31.48 23.99 0.05
CA CYS A 299 -30.26 24.10 -0.73
C CYS A 299 -30.35 25.25 -1.74
N GLU A 300 -31.50 25.40 -2.40
CA GLU A 300 -31.76 26.47 -3.37
C GLU A 300 -31.81 27.84 -2.69
N ARG A 301 -32.55 27.96 -1.58
CA ARG A 301 -32.62 29.19 -0.76
C ARG A 301 -31.25 29.78 -0.45
N TRP A 302 -30.24 28.94 -0.17
CA TRP A 302 -28.90 29.37 0.20
C TRP A 302 -27.90 29.43 -0.94
N THR A 303 -28.27 29.00 -2.15
CA THR A 303 -27.37 29.04 -3.30
C THR A 303 -27.23 30.47 -3.81
N ARG A 304 -26.00 30.98 -3.91
CA ARG A 304 -25.72 32.34 -4.39
C ARG A 304 -25.14 32.32 -5.79
N GLN A 305 -25.52 33.31 -6.59
CA GLN A 305 -24.95 33.53 -7.91
C GLN A 305 -23.90 34.63 -7.80
N LEU A 306 -22.63 34.28 -8.03
CA LEU A 306 -21.48 35.17 -7.93
C LEU A 306 -20.66 35.14 -9.23
N PRO A 307 -21.14 35.78 -10.33
CA PRO A 307 -20.49 35.71 -11.64
C PRO A 307 -19.06 36.27 -11.65
N HIS A 308 -18.77 37.26 -10.80
CA HIS A 308 -17.44 37.86 -10.66
C HIS A 308 -16.38 36.90 -10.09
N LEU A 309 -16.80 35.75 -9.53
CA LEU A 309 -15.92 34.70 -9.02
C LEU A 309 -15.75 33.54 -10.01
N ARG A 310 -16.21 33.67 -11.26
CA ARG A 310 -16.11 32.62 -12.26
C ARG A 310 -14.65 32.38 -12.67
N ILE A 311 -14.25 31.11 -12.69
CA ILE A 311 -12.93 30.66 -13.19
C ILE A 311 -13.07 29.94 -14.54
N VAL A 312 -14.18 29.23 -14.76
CA VAL A 312 -14.44 28.43 -15.96
C VAL A 312 -15.77 28.87 -16.58
N ASP A 313 -15.84 28.90 -17.91
CA ASP A 313 -17.09 29.17 -18.63
C ASP A 313 -18.08 28.01 -18.55
N ASP A 314 -19.37 28.33 -18.72
CA ASP A 314 -20.47 27.36 -18.58
C ASP A 314 -20.33 26.21 -19.60
N GLU A 315 -19.94 26.51 -20.84
CA GLU A 315 -19.77 25.52 -21.92
C GLU A 315 -18.67 24.49 -21.58
N THR A 316 -17.51 24.95 -21.09
CA THR A 316 -16.41 24.07 -20.67
C THR A 316 -16.81 23.21 -19.48
N PHE A 317 -17.54 23.76 -18.51
CA PHE A 317 -18.00 23.02 -17.34
C PHE A 317 -19.04 21.95 -17.71
N GLU A 318 -20.02 22.28 -18.55
CA GLU A 318 -21.03 21.34 -19.04
C GLU A 318 -20.39 20.19 -19.80
N LYS A 319 -19.45 20.48 -20.72
CA LYS A 319 -18.67 19.44 -21.41
C LYS A 319 -17.89 18.55 -20.44
N ALA A 320 -17.36 19.09 -19.35
CA ALA A 320 -16.72 18.30 -18.31
C ALA A 320 -17.72 17.37 -17.60
N GLN A 321 -18.93 17.85 -17.27
CA GLN A 321 -19.97 17.01 -16.66
C GLN A 321 -20.41 15.90 -17.60
N GLU A 322 -20.60 16.19 -18.89
CA GLU A 322 -20.94 15.17 -19.88
C GLU A 322 -19.88 14.07 -19.97
N LEU A 323 -18.60 14.43 -19.97
CA LEU A 323 -17.50 13.47 -19.97
C LEU A 323 -17.48 12.61 -18.71
N LEU A 324 -17.68 13.23 -17.54
CA LEU A 324 -17.76 12.50 -16.27
C LEU A 324 -18.95 11.55 -16.26
N GLN A 325 -20.10 11.97 -16.78
CA GLN A 325 -21.30 11.14 -16.87
C GLN A 325 -21.10 9.98 -17.85
N LYS A 326 -20.52 10.22 -19.03
CA LYS A 326 -20.13 9.17 -19.99
C LYS A 326 -19.19 8.15 -19.36
N GLN A 327 -18.20 8.59 -18.58
CA GLN A 327 -17.33 7.67 -17.84
C GLN A 327 -18.10 6.90 -16.75
N ALA A 328 -19.01 7.57 -16.04
CA ALA A 328 -19.82 6.95 -15.00
C ALA A 328 -20.75 5.86 -15.57
N THR A 329 -21.38 6.09 -16.72
CA THR A 329 -22.28 5.12 -17.38
C THR A 329 -21.52 3.92 -17.93
N LEU A 330 -20.37 4.13 -18.59
CA LEU A 330 -19.50 3.04 -19.06
C LEU A 330 -19.06 2.11 -17.92
N HIS A 331 -18.87 2.67 -16.72
CA HIS A 331 -18.44 1.93 -15.55
C HIS A 331 -19.58 1.50 -14.62
N ALA A 332 -20.83 1.88 -14.89
CA ALA A 332 -22.01 1.52 -14.12
C ALA A 332 -22.24 0.00 -13.99
N PRO A 333 -22.14 -0.84 -15.05
CA PRO A 333 -22.33 -2.29 -14.92
C PRO A 333 -21.24 -2.95 -14.07
N ASN A 334 -20.08 -2.30 -13.97
CA ASN A 334 -18.96 -2.75 -13.16
C ASN A 334 -19.01 -2.20 -11.74
N ARG A 335 -20.08 -1.54 -11.28
CA ARG A 335 -20.23 -1.01 -9.91
C ARG A 335 -21.27 -1.79 -9.10
N LYS A 336 -20.91 -2.20 -7.88
CA LYS A 336 -21.80 -2.78 -6.85
C LYS A 336 -22.77 -1.71 -6.30
N SER A 337 -23.80 -2.15 -5.58
CA SER A 337 -24.85 -1.31 -4.97
C SER A 337 -24.38 -0.13 -4.11
N ARG A 338 -23.15 -0.16 -3.58
CA ARG A 338 -22.51 0.95 -2.84
C ARG A 338 -21.61 1.87 -3.69
N GLY A 339 -21.72 1.82 -5.03
CA GLY A 339 -20.93 2.64 -5.96
C GLY A 339 -19.46 2.20 -6.12
N ARG A 340 -19.06 1.07 -5.53
CA ARG A 340 -17.69 0.50 -5.66
C ARG A 340 -17.60 -0.43 -6.86
N PHE A 341 -16.45 -0.51 -7.51
CA PHE A 341 -16.28 -1.48 -8.59
C PHE A 341 -16.48 -2.93 -8.11
N ALA A 342 -17.08 -3.78 -8.93
CA ALA A 342 -17.14 -5.22 -8.76
C ALA A 342 -15.70 -5.74 -8.58
N GLY A 343 -15.44 -6.47 -7.48
CA GLY A 343 -14.09 -6.87 -7.04
C GLY A 343 -13.45 -6.01 -5.94
N SER A 344 -13.92 -4.78 -5.70
CA SER A 344 -13.43 -3.92 -4.59
C SER A 344 -14.17 -4.21 -3.28
N SER A 345 -14.00 -5.41 -2.70
CA SER A 345 -14.59 -5.74 -1.40
C SER A 345 -13.73 -5.18 -0.25
N PRO A 346 -14.25 -4.27 0.60
CA PRO A 346 -13.52 -3.69 1.75
C PRO A 346 -13.58 -4.56 3.01
N GLY A 347 -13.60 -5.88 2.85
CA GLY A 347 -13.70 -6.83 3.96
C GLY A 347 -12.41 -7.58 4.23
N SER A 348 -11.27 -7.19 3.63
CA SER A 348 -10.10 -8.05 3.64
C SER A 348 -8.76 -7.31 3.65
N SER A 349 -8.59 -6.35 4.56
CA SER A 349 -7.24 -5.94 4.97
C SER A 349 -6.54 -7.02 5.80
N SER A 350 -7.27 -8.06 6.27
CA SER A 350 -6.74 -9.21 7.00
C SER A 350 -6.63 -10.51 6.16
N HIS A 351 -7.10 -10.51 4.92
CA HIS A 351 -7.20 -11.71 4.07
C HIS A 351 -6.96 -11.38 2.58
N TYR A 352 -5.91 -10.62 2.26
CA TYR A 352 -5.29 -10.87 0.95
C TYR A 352 -4.75 -12.29 1.02
N PRO A 353 -5.08 -13.21 0.08
CA PRO A 353 -4.42 -14.52 0.05
C PRO A 353 -2.92 -14.22 0.07
N ARG A 354 -2.26 -14.64 1.16
CA ARG A 354 -0.84 -14.40 1.41
C ARG A 354 -0.08 -15.20 0.36
N HIS A 355 0.01 -14.65 -0.84
CA HIS A 355 0.83 -15.18 -1.90
C HIS A 355 2.29 -15.04 -1.47
N LEU A 356 3.14 -15.95 -1.95
CA LEU A 356 4.53 -16.08 -1.56
C LEU A 356 5.29 -14.74 -1.52
N LEU A 357 5.08 -13.88 -2.52
CA LEU A 357 5.78 -12.59 -2.65
C LEU A 357 5.11 -11.40 -1.95
N SER A 358 4.16 -11.65 -1.05
CA SER A 358 3.42 -10.57 -0.39
C SER A 358 4.36 -9.67 0.41
N ARG A 359 4.40 -8.39 0.04
CA ARG A 359 5.29 -7.35 0.59
C ARG A 359 6.80 -7.66 0.54
N LEU A 360 7.23 -8.53 -0.39
CA LEU A 360 8.65 -8.89 -0.54
C LEU A 360 9.36 -8.07 -1.63
N ILE A 361 8.66 -7.75 -2.73
CA ILE A 361 9.24 -6.99 -3.85
C ILE A 361 9.20 -5.48 -3.56
N ILE A 362 10.37 -4.84 -3.56
CA ILE A 362 10.57 -3.41 -3.24
C ILE A 362 11.09 -2.69 -4.48
N CYS A 363 10.50 -1.55 -4.82
CA CYS A 363 10.98 -0.71 -5.92
C CYS A 363 12.33 -0.05 -5.59
N GLY A 364 13.37 -0.29 -6.38
CA GLY A 364 14.67 0.36 -6.23
C GLY A 364 14.67 1.87 -6.52
N GLU A 365 13.68 2.39 -7.26
CA GLU A 365 13.58 3.82 -7.55
C GLU A 365 12.89 4.63 -6.45
N CYS A 366 11.87 4.08 -5.79
CA CYS A 366 11.03 4.84 -4.84
C CYS A 366 10.89 4.19 -3.46
N GLY A 367 11.54 3.06 -3.22
CA GLY A 367 11.52 2.31 -1.95
C GLY A 367 10.16 1.72 -1.57
N ARG A 368 9.12 1.85 -2.40
CA ARG A 368 7.79 1.31 -2.09
C ARG A 368 7.68 -0.14 -2.51
N VAL A 369 6.94 -0.89 -1.70
CA VAL A 369 6.53 -2.26 -1.98
C VAL A 369 5.63 -2.31 -3.22
N PHE A 370 5.86 -3.30 -4.10
CA PHE A 370 5.01 -3.55 -5.26
C PHE A 370 3.63 -4.04 -4.83
N ASN A 371 2.59 -3.54 -5.51
CA ASN A 371 1.22 -3.99 -5.33
C ASN A 371 0.85 -5.08 -6.33
N VAL A 372 -0.11 -5.93 -5.94
CA VAL A 372 -0.74 -6.91 -6.83
C VAL A 372 -1.90 -6.26 -7.60
N GLY A 373 -1.96 -6.48 -8.91
CA GLY A 373 -2.98 -5.94 -9.80
C GLY A 373 -3.32 -6.85 -10.98
N GLY A 374 -4.27 -6.37 -11.80
CA GLY A 374 -4.82 -7.11 -12.94
C GLY A 374 -5.89 -8.14 -12.55
N CYS A 375 -6.50 -8.76 -13.57
CA CYS A 375 -7.48 -9.83 -13.36
C CYS A 375 -6.85 -10.97 -12.56
N ASN A 376 -7.51 -11.38 -11.48
CA ASN A 376 -7.06 -12.43 -10.55
C ASN A 376 -5.69 -12.16 -9.87
N GLY A 377 -5.19 -10.93 -9.86
CA GLY A 377 -3.95 -10.57 -9.17
C GLY A 377 -2.68 -11.14 -9.80
N LYS A 378 -2.65 -11.25 -11.13
CA LYS A 378 -1.54 -11.86 -11.88
C LYS A 378 -0.27 -11.01 -11.95
N TYR A 379 -0.36 -9.69 -11.75
CA TYR A 379 0.77 -8.78 -11.97
C TYR A 379 1.20 -8.08 -10.69
N LEU A 380 2.50 -7.85 -10.57
CA LEU A 380 3.14 -7.01 -9.57
C LEU A 380 3.57 -5.70 -10.25
N PHE A 381 3.29 -4.56 -9.60
CA PHE A 381 3.61 -3.24 -10.16
C PHE A 381 3.92 -2.22 -9.06
N CYS A 382 4.67 -1.17 -9.41
CA CYS A 382 4.97 -0.09 -8.48
C CYS A 382 3.75 0.84 -8.29
N PRO A 383 3.19 0.97 -7.08
CA PRO A 383 2.02 1.81 -6.85
C PRO A 383 2.31 3.33 -6.94
N SER A 384 3.57 3.73 -6.87
CA SER A 384 4.00 5.12 -7.02
C SER A 384 3.97 5.58 -8.47
N TYR A 385 4.11 4.67 -9.44
CA TYR A 385 4.07 5.00 -10.87
C TYR A 385 2.68 5.51 -11.27
N ASP A 386 1.62 4.82 -10.82
CA ASP A 386 0.24 5.26 -11.03
C ASP A 386 -0.07 6.63 -10.38
N LYS A 387 0.72 7.01 -9.37
CA LYS A 387 0.62 8.32 -8.70
C LYS A 387 1.52 9.38 -9.32
N GLY A 388 2.43 9.02 -10.23
CA GLY A 388 3.33 9.95 -10.90
C GLY A 388 4.57 10.34 -10.08
N VAL A 389 4.86 9.57 -9.03
CA VAL A 389 5.98 9.83 -8.09
C VAL A 389 7.16 8.89 -8.37
N CYS A 390 7.02 7.96 -9.31
CA CYS A 390 8.04 6.99 -9.68
C CYS A 390 8.01 6.76 -11.19
N THR A 391 9.15 6.42 -11.78
CA THR A 391 9.31 6.19 -13.22
C THR A 391 9.15 4.73 -13.64
N CYS A 392 9.34 3.79 -12.70
CA CYS A 392 9.18 2.34 -12.89
C CYS A 392 7.79 1.96 -13.42
N LYS A 393 7.68 1.79 -14.74
CA LYS A 393 6.45 1.46 -15.47
C LYS A 393 6.22 -0.04 -15.60
N THR A 394 7.30 -0.82 -15.56
CA THR A 394 7.29 -2.25 -15.89
C THR A 394 6.49 -3.04 -14.87
N THR A 395 5.60 -3.89 -15.39
CA THR A 395 4.81 -4.84 -14.60
C THR A 395 5.46 -6.22 -14.65
N LEU A 396 5.55 -6.89 -13.51
CA LEU A 396 6.11 -8.24 -13.39
C LEU A 396 4.99 -9.27 -13.25
N LEU A 397 5.05 -10.35 -14.03
CA LEU A 397 4.11 -11.46 -13.84
C LEU A 397 4.44 -12.18 -12.53
N ARG A 398 3.45 -12.30 -11.63
CA ARG A 398 3.65 -12.84 -10.28
C ARG A 398 4.20 -14.27 -10.31
N GLU A 399 3.60 -15.14 -11.11
CA GLU A 399 4.01 -16.53 -11.24
C GLU A 399 5.46 -16.66 -11.73
N ARG A 400 5.88 -15.78 -12.65
CA ARG A 400 7.27 -15.73 -13.13
C ARG A 400 8.21 -15.33 -12.01
N ALA A 401 7.86 -14.29 -11.26
CA ALA A 401 8.67 -13.85 -10.13
C ALA A 401 8.82 -14.97 -9.09
N GLU A 402 7.72 -15.61 -8.71
CA GLU A 402 7.69 -16.73 -7.76
C GLU A 402 8.62 -17.85 -8.21
N ARG A 403 8.44 -18.34 -9.44
CA ARG A 403 9.27 -19.41 -10.01
C ARG A 403 10.74 -19.06 -10.05
N MET A 404 11.11 -17.92 -10.63
CA MET A 404 12.51 -17.53 -10.80
C MET A 404 13.22 -17.28 -9.45
N ILE A 405 12.52 -16.75 -8.45
CA ILE A 405 13.07 -16.56 -7.11
C ILE A 405 13.28 -17.92 -6.42
N ILE A 406 12.30 -18.82 -6.47
CA ILE A 406 12.41 -20.16 -5.89
C ILE A 406 13.55 -20.93 -6.56
N ASP A 407 13.62 -20.92 -7.89
CA ASP A 407 14.67 -21.62 -8.65
C ASP A 407 16.06 -21.10 -8.29
N ALA A 408 16.23 -19.77 -8.19
CA ALA A 408 17.50 -19.16 -7.81
C ALA A 408 17.92 -19.51 -6.38
N ILE A 409 16.97 -19.49 -5.44
CA ILE A 409 17.22 -19.88 -4.05
C ILE A 409 17.54 -21.37 -3.98
N GLY A 410 16.78 -22.23 -4.67
CA GLY A 410 16.96 -23.68 -4.70
C GLY A 410 18.30 -24.10 -5.28
N GLN A 411 18.69 -23.54 -6.44
CA GLN A 411 20.01 -23.76 -7.03
C GLN A 411 21.12 -23.36 -6.06
N ARG A 412 20.98 -22.22 -5.40
CA ARG A 412 22.00 -21.74 -4.47
C ARG A 412 22.08 -22.65 -3.23
N ILE A 413 20.96 -23.01 -2.62
CA ILE A 413 20.90 -23.84 -1.40
C ILE A 413 21.40 -25.27 -1.66
N LEU A 414 20.97 -25.88 -2.77
CA LEU A 414 21.21 -27.30 -3.04
C LEU A 414 22.53 -27.55 -3.78
N THR A 415 22.96 -26.64 -4.66
CA THR A 415 24.15 -26.84 -5.50
C THR A 415 25.44 -26.32 -4.86
N ASN A 416 25.37 -25.29 -4.00
CA ASN A 416 26.57 -24.74 -3.35
C ASN A 416 26.96 -25.55 -2.10
N SER A 417 27.98 -26.40 -2.22
CA SER A 417 28.51 -27.19 -1.09
C SER A 417 29.07 -26.32 0.05
N LEU A 418 29.75 -25.21 -0.26
CA LEU A 418 30.31 -24.30 0.74
C LEU A 418 29.23 -23.67 1.61
N TRP A 419 28.08 -23.34 1.01
CA TRP A 419 26.97 -22.77 1.77
C TRP A 419 26.30 -23.82 2.67
N ARG A 420 26.09 -25.06 2.19
CA ARG A 420 25.56 -26.14 3.02
C ARG A 420 26.46 -26.44 4.22
N GLN A 421 27.77 -26.48 3.99
CA GLN A 421 28.75 -26.67 5.06
C GLN A 421 28.70 -25.54 6.10
N ARG A 422 28.59 -24.28 5.67
CA ARG A 422 28.41 -23.12 6.57
C ARG A 422 27.14 -23.20 7.40
N VAL A 423 26.00 -23.53 6.77
CA VAL A 423 24.72 -23.69 7.49
C VAL A 423 24.85 -24.80 8.54
N PHE A 424 25.53 -25.90 8.20
CA PHE A 424 25.83 -26.97 9.14
C PHE A 424 26.70 -26.48 10.31
N GLU A 425 27.83 -25.83 10.04
CA GLU A 425 28.74 -25.30 11.07
C GLU A 425 28.05 -24.30 12.01
N GLU A 426 27.22 -23.39 11.46
CA GLU A 426 26.46 -22.42 12.25
C GLU A 426 25.35 -23.09 13.08
N THR A 427 24.65 -24.07 12.52
CA THR A 427 23.62 -24.84 13.24
C THR A 427 24.24 -25.64 14.37
N LEU A 428 25.39 -26.28 14.12
CA LEU A 428 26.14 -27.05 15.11
C LEU A 428 26.66 -26.15 16.23
N LYS A 429 27.21 -24.98 15.89
CA LYS A 429 27.65 -23.98 16.86
C LYS A 429 26.48 -23.53 17.75
N PHE A 430 25.34 -23.17 17.17
CA PHE A 430 24.16 -22.77 17.94
C PHE A 430 23.66 -23.89 18.85
N TRP A 431 23.63 -25.13 18.34
CA TRP A 431 23.23 -26.30 19.14
C TRP A 431 24.16 -26.51 20.34
N ARG A 432 25.48 -26.33 20.18
CA ARG A 432 26.48 -26.46 21.26
C ARG A 432 26.44 -25.30 22.26
N GLU A 433 26.23 -24.07 21.79
CA GLU A 433 26.04 -22.90 22.68
C GLU A 433 24.79 -23.08 23.54
N ALA A 434 23.71 -23.59 22.94
CA ALA A 434 22.50 -23.95 23.67
C ALA A 434 22.77 -25.06 24.72
N GLU A 435 23.59 -26.08 24.40
CA GLU A 435 24.00 -27.13 25.34
C GLU A 435 24.66 -26.60 26.61
N ALA A 436 25.56 -25.65 26.41
CA ALA A 436 26.42 -25.15 27.47
C ALA A 436 25.65 -24.25 28.44
N VAL A 437 24.59 -23.58 27.96
CA VAL A 437 23.92 -22.49 28.69
C VAL A 437 22.58 -22.91 29.28
N LEU A 438 21.77 -23.71 28.55
CA LEU A 438 20.42 -24.09 28.99
C LEU A 438 20.36 -24.77 30.36
N PRO A 439 21.21 -25.77 30.68
CA PRO A 439 21.18 -26.43 31.99
C PRO A 439 21.47 -25.47 33.14
N ASP A 440 22.41 -24.55 32.95
CA ASP A 440 22.80 -23.55 33.96
C ASP A 440 21.71 -22.49 34.16
N GLU A 441 21.06 -22.03 33.08
CA GLU A 441 19.93 -21.11 33.12
C GLU A 441 18.70 -21.75 33.79
N LEU A 442 18.38 -23.00 33.44
CA LEU A 442 17.30 -23.74 34.07
C LEU A 442 17.54 -23.94 35.58
N ALA A 443 18.76 -24.33 35.95
CA ALA A 443 19.15 -24.47 37.36
C ALA A 443 19.14 -23.11 38.09
N ALA A 444 19.52 -22.02 37.44
CA ALA A 444 19.42 -20.67 38.01
C ALA A 444 17.97 -20.23 38.22
N ALA A 445 17.08 -20.45 37.25
CA ALA A 445 15.66 -20.14 37.34
C ALA A 445 14.98 -20.96 38.45
N GLN A 446 15.29 -22.26 38.55
CA GLN A 446 14.81 -23.14 39.62
C GLN A 446 15.27 -22.69 41.01
N ARG A 447 16.54 -22.27 41.16
CA ARG A 447 17.05 -21.71 42.42
C ARG A 447 16.30 -20.43 42.82
N ARG A 448 16.09 -19.51 41.87
CA ARG A 448 15.32 -18.28 42.13
C ARG A 448 13.87 -18.57 42.53
N LEU A 449 13.23 -19.57 41.90
CA LEU A 449 11.89 -20.00 42.28
C LEU A 449 11.85 -20.47 43.74
N CYS A 450 12.83 -21.28 44.16
CA CYS A 450 12.94 -21.75 45.54
C CYS A 450 13.10 -20.60 46.54
N GLU A 451 13.93 -19.60 46.23
CA GLU A 451 14.07 -18.40 47.07
C GLU A 451 12.79 -17.58 47.17
N VAL A 452 12.06 -17.41 46.06
CA VAL A 452 10.78 -16.68 46.04
C VAL A 452 9.72 -17.46 46.83
N ASP A 453 9.68 -18.79 46.71
CA ASP A 453 8.78 -19.63 47.48
C ASP A 453 9.04 -19.55 48.98
N GLN A 454 10.31 -19.54 49.40
CA GLN A 454 10.68 -19.33 50.80
C GLN A 454 10.24 -17.95 51.30
N LYS A 455 10.42 -16.89 50.48
CA LYS A 455 9.97 -15.53 50.82
C LYS A 455 8.45 -15.43 50.93
N VAL A 456 7.70 -16.13 50.06
CA VAL A 456 6.24 -16.21 50.11
C VAL A 456 5.80 -16.92 51.40
N GLY A 457 6.42 -18.05 51.73
CA GLY A 457 6.17 -18.78 52.99
C GLY A 457 6.37 -17.89 54.21
N ASN A 458 7.52 -17.23 54.31
CA ASN A 458 7.82 -16.31 55.43
C ASN A 458 6.82 -15.17 55.57
N ILE A 459 6.25 -14.65 54.46
CA ILE A 459 5.23 -13.61 54.50
C ILE A 459 3.90 -14.18 55.00
N LEU A 460 3.52 -15.37 54.55
CA LEU A 460 2.30 -16.06 55.00
C LEU A 460 2.38 -16.39 56.49
N ASP A 461 3.51 -16.92 56.98
CA ASP A 461 3.72 -17.22 58.40
C ASP A 461 3.56 -15.98 59.29
N ARG A 462 4.00 -14.80 58.82
CA ARG A 462 3.82 -13.53 59.54
C ARG A 462 2.38 -13.04 59.55
N ILE A 463 1.63 -13.28 58.48
CA ILE A 463 0.20 -12.98 58.40
C ILE A 463 -0.57 -13.90 59.36
N GLU A 464 -0.22 -15.20 59.39
CA GLU A 464 -0.81 -16.19 60.31
C GLU A 464 -0.54 -15.86 61.78
N ALA A 465 0.65 -15.31 62.09
CA ALA A 465 0.99 -14.79 63.41
C ALA A 465 0.24 -13.48 63.81
N GLY A 466 -0.68 -13.00 62.99
CA GLY A 466 -1.52 -11.83 63.28
C GLY A 466 -0.89 -10.48 62.93
N HIS A 467 0.28 -10.47 62.26
CA HIS A 467 0.95 -9.24 61.84
C HIS A 467 0.63 -8.88 60.38
N GLY A 468 -0.65 -8.77 60.04
CA GLY A 468 -1.12 -8.39 58.70
C GLY A 468 -1.11 -6.86 58.46
N GLY A 469 -1.11 -6.45 57.18
CA GLY A 469 -1.19 -5.04 56.77
C GLY A 469 -1.10 -4.86 55.25
N ALA A 470 -1.57 -3.72 54.74
CA ALA A 470 -1.65 -3.45 53.29
C ALA A 470 -0.29 -3.57 52.56
N GLU A 471 0.82 -3.22 53.23
CA GLU A 471 2.16 -3.35 52.67
C GLU A 471 2.60 -4.82 52.49
N LEU A 472 2.19 -5.71 53.40
CA LEU A 472 2.45 -7.15 53.31
C LEU A 472 1.62 -7.80 52.20
N ASP A 473 0.37 -7.38 52.02
CA ASP A 473 -0.50 -7.87 50.94
C ASP A 473 0.03 -7.48 49.56
N GLU A 474 0.52 -6.25 49.41
CA GLU A 474 1.15 -5.78 48.17
C GLU A 474 2.44 -6.55 47.88
N ARG A 475 3.28 -6.77 48.90
CA ARG A 475 4.53 -7.52 48.73
C ARG A 475 4.29 -9.00 48.42
N LEU A 476 3.24 -9.60 48.99
CA LEU A 476 2.78 -10.95 48.65
C LEU A 476 2.29 -11.03 47.20
N SER A 477 1.54 -10.02 46.74
CA SER A 477 1.07 -9.93 45.34
C SER A 477 2.24 -9.84 44.36
N GLN A 478 3.24 -9.00 44.65
CA GLN A 478 4.47 -8.89 43.86
C GLN A 478 5.24 -10.21 43.78
N ARG A 479 5.47 -10.89 44.92
CA ARG A 479 6.18 -12.18 44.95
C ARG A 479 5.39 -13.30 44.27
N ARG A 480 4.05 -13.30 44.35
CA ARG A 480 3.21 -14.24 43.58
C ARG A 480 3.27 -13.98 42.08
N ALA A 481 3.37 -12.71 41.65
CA ALA A 481 3.57 -12.37 40.24
C ALA A 481 4.94 -12.82 39.73
N GLU A 482 6.00 -12.58 40.51
CA GLU A 482 7.36 -13.05 40.23
C GLU A 482 7.43 -14.59 40.15
N LYS A 483 6.77 -15.30 41.08
CA LYS A 483 6.63 -16.76 41.03
C LYS A 483 5.99 -17.24 39.73
N ARG A 484 4.90 -16.61 39.29
CA ARG A 484 4.24 -16.99 38.03
C ARG A 484 5.17 -16.80 36.84
N HIS A 485 5.88 -15.67 36.78
CA HIS A 485 6.85 -15.42 35.70
C HIS A 485 7.98 -16.47 35.69
N LEU A 486 8.54 -16.81 36.85
CA LEU A 486 9.59 -17.83 36.96
C LEU A 486 9.08 -19.23 36.56
N LEU A 487 7.83 -19.58 36.88
CA LEU A 487 7.23 -20.84 36.44
C LEU A 487 7.05 -20.90 34.92
N GLU A 488 6.61 -19.80 34.29
CA GLU A 488 6.51 -19.68 32.83
C GLU A 488 7.89 -19.74 32.14
N GLU A 489 8.92 -19.15 32.76
CA GLU A 489 10.30 -19.19 32.30
C GLU A 489 10.90 -20.60 32.38
N ILE A 490 10.73 -21.29 33.52
CA ILE A 490 11.18 -22.68 33.71
C ILE A 490 10.48 -23.62 32.72
N ASP A 491 9.17 -23.50 32.56
CA ASP A 491 8.40 -24.29 31.60
C ASP A 491 8.86 -24.05 30.15
N ARG A 492 9.23 -22.82 29.80
CA ARG A 492 9.84 -22.49 28.50
C ARG A 492 11.22 -23.15 28.33
N LEU A 493 12.10 -23.04 29.32
CA LEU A 493 13.44 -23.63 29.29
C LEU A 493 13.39 -25.16 29.26
N GLN A 494 12.48 -25.78 30.01
CA GLN A 494 12.26 -27.22 29.99
C GLN A 494 11.77 -27.70 28.62
N ARG A 495 10.84 -26.99 27.97
CA ARG A 495 10.43 -27.33 26.61
C ARG A 495 11.56 -27.19 25.60
N ALA A 496 12.42 -26.19 25.76
CA ALA A 496 13.61 -26.02 24.92
C ALA A 496 14.60 -27.18 25.10
N ASP A 497 14.84 -27.61 26.34
CA ASP A 497 15.72 -28.73 26.67
C ASP A 497 15.18 -30.07 26.14
N HIS A 498 13.90 -30.37 26.37
CA HIS A 498 13.25 -31.61 25.88
C HIS A 498 13.04 -31.61 24.36
N GLY A 499 12.92 -30.45 23.73
CA GLY A 499 12.70 -30.29 22.29
C GLY A 499 13.98 -30.30 21.45
N ARG A 500 15.16 -30.37 22.06
CA ARG A 500 16.45 -30.11 21.41
C ARG A 500 16.89 -31.17 20.40
N GLY A 501 16.42 -32.42 20.54
CA GLY A 501 16.78 -33.54 19.68
C GLY A 501 18.28 -33.93 19.73
N ASP A 502 18.68 -34.86 18.87
CA ASP A 502 20.08 -35.30 18.73
C ASP A 502 20.97 -34.23 18.07
N GLU A 503 22.30 -34.34 18.25
CA GLU A 503 23.28 -33.45 17.60
C GLU A 503 23.06 -33.42 16.07
N PRO A 504 22.93 -32.23 15.46
CA PRO A 504 22.70 -32.12 14.03
C PRO A 504 23.84 -32.76 13.23
N THR A 505 23.50 -33.57 12.23
CA THR A 505 24.45 -34.13 11.26
C THR A 505 24.34 -33.43 9.91
N GLU A 506 25.39 -33.50 9.10
CA GLU A 506 25.41 -32.88 7.75
C GLU A 506 24.32 -33.46 6.83
N SER A 507 24.05 -34.77 6.96
CA SER A 507 22.97 -35.45 6.24
C SER A 507 21.58 -35.01 6.71
N TRP A 508 21.41 -34.77 8.02
CA TRP A 508 20.18 -34.22 8.56
C TRP A 508 19.93 -32.80 8.06
N VAL A 509 20.92 -31.92 8.11
CA VAL A 509 20.81 -30.53 7.59
C VAL A 509 20.47 -30.55 6.10
N SER A 510 21.13 -31.41 5.32
CA SER A 510 20.85 -31.56 3.88
C SER A 510 19.41 -32.01 3.61
N THR A 511 18.89 -32.93 4.43
CA THR A 511 17.49 -33.41 4.32
C THR A 511 16.49 -32.30 4.67
N GLN A 512 16.77 -31.52 5.72
CA GLN A 512 15.92 -30.38 6.10
C GLN A 512 15.95 -29.25 5.07
N LEU A 513 17.11 -28.99 4.45
CA LEU A 513 17.26 -28.02 3.36
C LEU A 513 16.50 -28.46 2.10
N ALA A 514 16.50 -29.76 1.78
CA ALA A 514 15.69 -30.30 0.69
C ALA A 514 14.18 -30.14 0.96
N ALA A 515 13.73 -30.48 2.17
CA ALA A 515 12.34 -30.31 2.59
C ALA A 515 11.90 -28.83 2.58
N LEU A 516 12.81 -27.88 2.86
CA LEU A 516 12.53 -26.45 2.72
C LEU A 516 12.25 -26.05 1.26
N GLY A 517 12.95 -26.67 0.30
CA GLY A 517 12.68 -26.50 -1.13
C GLY A 517 11.25 -26.89 -1.49
N ASP A 518 10.78 -28.03 -0.98
CA ASP A 518 9.41 -28.51 -1.21
C ASP A 518 8.36 -27.58 -0.59
N VAL A 519 8.61 -27.06 0.63
CA VAL A 519 7.72 -26.09 1.29
C VAL A 519 7.53 -24.81 0.48
N PHE A 520 8.53 -24.37 -0.29
CA PHE A 520 8.39 -23.18 -1.15
C PHE A 520 7.51 -23.41 -2.38
N THR A 521 7.28 -24.66 -2.78
CA THR A 521 6.35 -24.99 -3.87
C THR A 521 4.89 -24.90 -3.44
N GLU A 522 4.62 -25.09 -2.15
CA GLU A 522 3.29 -24.90 -1.57
C GLU A 522 3.04 -23.42 -1.29
N ASN A 523 2.04 -22.80 -1.95
CA ASN A 523 1.72 -21.37 -1.82
C ASN A 523 1.02 -21.06 -0.47
N THR A 524 1.71 -21.32 0.64
CA THR A 524 1.21 -21.23 2.01
C THR A 524 1.71 -19.96 2.73
N PRO A 525 0.97 -19.45 3.73
CA PRO A 525 1.45 -18.37 4.60
C PRO A 525 2.79 -18.67 5.28
N ALA A 526 3.06 -19.94 5.59
CA ALA A 526 4.31 -20.38 6.20
C ALA A 526 5.48 -20.26 5.21
N ALA A 527 5.27 -20.63 3.95
CA ALA A 527 6.26 -20.45 2.88
C ALA A 527 6.61 -18.96 2.66
N ALA A 528 5.61 -18.06 2.68
CA ALA A 528 5.85 -16.62 2.55
C ALA A 528 6.67 -16.04 3.72
N HIS A 529 6.43 -16.51 4.95
CA HIS A 529 7.22 -16.08 6.11
C HIS A 529 8.65 -16.61 6.05
N ALA A 530 8.82 -17.89 5.69
CA ALA A 530 10.13 -18.51 5.52
C ALA A 530 10.95 -17.81 4.41
N LEU A 531 10.33 -17.49 3.27
CA LEU A 531 10.99 -16.81 2.16
C LEU A 531 11.45 -15.40 2.57
N ARG A 532 10.63 -14.67 3.33
CA ARG A 532 11.00 -13.35 3.82
C ARG A 532 12.20 -13.39 4.76
N ALA A 533 12.24 -14.39 5.64
CA ALA A 533 13.34 -14.58 6.57
C ALA A 533 14.64 -14.90 5.80
N LEU A 534 14.57 -15.78 4.80
CA LEU A 534 15.72 -16.10 3.94
C LEU A 534 16.29 -14.88 3.23
N VAL A 535 15.43 -14.04 2.68
CA VAL A 535 15.81 -12.97 1.76
C VAL A 535 16.13 -11.65 2.50
N GLY A 536 16.38 -11.69 3.82
CA GLY A 536 16.80 -10.52 4.60
C GLY A 536 15.79 -9.37 4.63
N GLY A 537 14.50 -9.65 4.39
CA GLY A 537 13.42 -8.66 4.48
C GLY A 537 12.88 -8.11 3.15
N GLY A 538 13.55 -8.29 2.01
CA GLY A 538 13.00 -7.86 0.72
C GLY A 538 13.91 -8.02 -0.51
N ILE A 539 13.28 -8.08 -1.68
CA ILE A 539 13.94 -8.13 -3.00
C ILE A 539 13.81 -6.78 -3.65
N THR A 540 14.94 -6.10 -3.89
CA THR A 540 14.95 -4.79 -4.53
C THR A 540 14.92 -4.98 -6.05
N VAL A 541 13.90 -4.45 -6.71
CA VAL A 541 13.75 -4.52 -8.18
C VAL A 541 13.99 -3.16 -8.83
N THR A 542 14.84 -3.15 -9.85
CA THR A 542 15.16 -1.96 -10.66
C THR A 542 14.75 -2.19 -12.11
N GLU A 543 14.23 -1.16 -12.77
CA GLU A 543 13.88 -1.23 -14.19
C GLU A 543 15.13 -1.02 -15.04
N ILE A 544 15.46 -2.02 -15.87
CA ILE A 544 16.62 -1.98 -16.77
C ILE A 544 16.13 -1.80 -18.21
N ARG A 545 16.73 -0.85 -18.92
CA ARG A 545 16.55 -0.61 -20.35
C ARG A 545 17.69 -1.25 -21.12
N ARG A 546 17.36 -1.95 -22.22
CA ARG A 546 18.35 -2.58 -23.10
C ARG A 546 18.45 -1.81 -24.41
N ASP A 547 19.66 -1.48 -24.82
CA ASP A 547 19.90 -0.84 -26.12
C ASP A 547 19.46 -1.77 -27.26
N GLY A 548 18.72 -1.21 -28.23
CA GLY A 548 18.18 -1.95 -29.37
C GLY A 548 16.87 -2.72 -29.12
N HIS A 549 16.33 -2.75 -27.90
CA HIS A 549 15.05 -3.43 -27.60
C HIS A 549 13.99 -2.47 -27.04
N GLN A 550 12.74 -2.61 -27.49
CA GLN A 550 11.63 -1.73 -27.06
C GLN A 550 11.04 -2.04 -25.67
N ARG A 551 11.39 -3.18 -25.05
CA ARG A 551 10.79 -3.61 -23.77
C ARG A 551 11.82 -3.55 -22.63
N HIS A 552 11.47 -2.81 -21.58
CA HIS A 552 12.20 -2.81 -20.31
C HIS A 552 11.91 -4.10 -19.54
N TYR A 553 12.82 -4.50 -18.65
CA TYR A 553 12.63 -5.62 -17.74
C TYR A 553 13.04 -5.22 -16.32
N LEU A 554 12.65 -6.02 -15.33
CA LEU A 554 13.01 -5.79 -13.93
C LEU A 554 14.18 -6.70 -13.54
N GLN A 555 15.21 -6.13 -12.95
CA GLN A 555 16.30 -6.85 -12.32
C GLN A 555 16.11 -6.81 -10.80
N GLY A 556 15.92 -7.98 -10.20
CA GLY A 556 15.87 -8.17 -8.75
C GLY A 556 17.25 -8.37 -8.16
N ARG A 557 17.49 -7.77 -7.00
CA ARG A 557 18.69 -7.96 -6.20
C ARG A 557 18.31 -8.26 -4.77
N PHE A 558 18.93 -9.30 -4.21
CA PHE A 558 18.74 -9.68 -2.82
C PHE A 558 19.88 -10.57 -2.33
N THR A 559 20.06 -10.61 -1.01
CA THR A 559 20.99 -11.51 -0.34
C THR A 559 20.22 -12.63 0.34
N ILE A 560 20.85 -13.81 0.48
CA ILE A 560 20.29 -14.87 1.32
C ILE A 560 21.12 -14.96 2.60
N THR A 561 20.43 -14.88 3.73
CA THR A 561 21.05 -14.95 5.05
C THR A 561 20.91 -16.35 5.62
N SER A 562 22.00 -16.93 6.13
CA SER A 562 21.99 -18.25 6.79
C SER A 562 21.27 -18.23 8.13
N THR A 563 21.28 -17.10 8.84
CA THR A 563 20.68 -16.95 10.18
C THR A 563 19.21 -17.34 10.24
N ALA A 564 18.42 -17.01 9.22
CA ALA A 564 17.01 -17.38 9.15
C ALA A 564 16.79 -18.90 9.04
N ILE A 565 17.70 -19.59 8.33
CA ILE A 565 17.67 -21.05 8.22
C ILE A 565 18.11 -21.66 9.55
N VAL A 566 19.23 -21.19 10.09
CA VAL A 566 19.78 -21.67 11.37
C VAL A 566 18.75 -21.52 12.48
N ASN A 567 18.09 -20.36 12.60
CA ASN A 567 17.01 -20.14 13.57
C ASN A 567 15.80 -21.04 13.35
N LYS A 568 15.49 -21.41 12.10
CA LYS A 568 14.37 -22.33 11.82
C LYS A 568 14.74 -23.78 12.13
N LEU A 569 15.95 -24.20 11.77
CA LEU A 569 16.48 -25.54 12.09
C LEU A 569 16.70 -25.70 13.60
N ALA A 570 17.20 -24.66 14.27
CA ALA A 570 17.32 -24.60 15.72
C ALA A 570 15.97 -24.36 16.43
N GLY A 571 14.99 -23.76 15.77
CA GLY A 571 13.63 -23.59 16.28
C GLY A 571 12.80 -24.88 16.23
N VAL A 572 13.12 -25.81 15.32
CA VAL A 572 12.69 -27.22 15.41
C VAL A 572 13.30 -27.90 16.66
N ALA A 573 14.43 -27.38 17.15
CA ALA A 573 15.06 -27.72 18.43
C ALA A 573 14.62 -26.83 19.62
N GLY A 574 13.46 -26.15 19.54
CA GLY A 574 12.74 -25.66 20.72
C GLY A 574 13.00 -24.23 21.23
N GLN A 575 13.58 -23.31 20.46
CA GLN A 575 13.78 -21.92 20.90
C GLN A 575 13.02 -20.87 20.06
N GLN A 576 12.12 -20.12 20.71
CA GLN A 576 11.72 -18.76 20.29
C GLN A 576 12.47 -17.76 21.17
N SER A 577 13.65 -17.31 20.73
CA SER A 577 14.31 -16.14 21.33
C SER A 577 13.91 -14.87 20.57
N GLU A 578 13.45 -13.85 21.29
CA GLU A 578 13.18 -12.50 20.77
C GLU A 578 14.45 -11.67 20.53
N GLN A 579 15.63 -12.21 20.83
CA GLN A 579 16.92 -11.59 20.54
C GLN A 579 17.62 -12.36 19.43
N ALA A 580 17.46 -11.89 18.19
CA ALA A 580 18.24 -12.35 17.06
C ALA A 580 19.71 -11.95 17.25
N PRO A 581 20.67 -12.88 17.26
CA PRO A 581 22.08 -12.54 17.26
C PRO A 581 22.45 -11.91 15.91
N LEU A 582 23.18 -10.79 15.95
CA LEU A 582 23.92 -10.28 14.79
C LEU A 582 25.06 -11.27 14.48
N ALA A 583 24.78 -12.31 13.70
CA ALA A 583 25.85 -13.07 13.06
C ALA A 583 26.50 -12.19 11.98
N SER A 584 27.83 -12.15 11.93
CA SER A 584 28.56 -11.42 10.89
C SER A 584 28.33 -12.09 9.53
N ASP A 585 27.65 -11.38 8.65
CA ASP A 585 27.19 -11.79 7.31
C ASP A 585 28.34 -11.89 6.29
N ALA A 586 29.41 -12.63 6.62
CA ALA A 586 30.69 -12.61 5.90
C ALA A 586 30.66 -13.31 4.51
N LEU A 587 29.51 -13.82 4.06
CA LEU A 587 29.30 -14.46 2.76
C LEU A 587 27.94 -14.11 2.13
N ALA A 588 27.42 -12.92 2.44
CA ALA A 588 26.22 -12.36 1.81
C ALA A 588 26.49 -12.03 0.32
N GLU A 589 26.53 -13.06 -0.53
CA GLU A 589 26.66 -12.88 -1.97
C GLU A 589 25.33 -12.35 -2.53
N GLU A 590 25.39 -11.22 -3.22
CA GLU A 590 24.23 -10.58 -3.84
C GLU A 590 23.75 -11.44 -5.02
N ILE A 591 22.52 -11.95 -4.93
CA ILE A 591 21.87 -12.65 -6.03
C ILE A 591 21.20 -11.62 -6.92
N VAL A 592 21.61 -11.61 -8.19
CA VAL A 592 21.04 -10.76 -9.23
C VAL A 592 20.18 -11.61 -10.16
N LEU A 593 18.88 -11.32 -10.24
CA LEU A 593 17.92 -12.01 -11.10
C LEU A 593 17.31 -11.07 -12.12
N ASP A 594 17.51 -11.37 -13.39
CA ASP A 594 16.81 -10.70 -14.49
C ASP A 594 15.44 -11.36 -14.70
N PHE A 595 14.34 -10.70 -14.32
CA PHE A 595 12.99 -11.22 -14.48
C PHE A 595 12.48 -11.16 -15.92
N ARG A 596 13.14 -11.90 -16.81
CA ARG A 596 12.80 -12.06 -18.23
C ARG A 596 12.68 -13.54 -18.56
N GLU A 597 11.89 -13.85 -19.59
CA GLU A 597 12.02 -15.17 -20.21
C GLU A 597 13.39 -15.26 -20.88
N ALA A 598 14.10 -16.37 -20.64
CA ALA A 598 15.15 -16.80 -21.55
C ALA A 598 14.54 -16.74 -22.96
N PRO A 599 15.16 -16.03 -23.93
CA PRO A 599 14.62 -15.98 -25.28
C PRO A 599 14.32 -17.42 -25.72
N GLU A 600 13.15 -17.70 -26.29
CA GLU A 600 12.81 -19.04 -26.79
C GLU A 600 13.90 -19.59 -27.75
N ILE A 601 14.62 -18.66 -28.36
CA ILE A 601 15.84 -18.84 -29.15
C ILE A 601 16.94 -19.55 -28.36
N GLU A 602 17.19 -19.20 -27.10
CA GLU A 602 18.19 -19.83 -26.21
C GLU A 602 17.86 -21.30 -25.95
N ALA A 603 16.64 -21.59 -25.51
CA ALA A 603 16.21 -22.97 -25.21
C ALA A 603 16.26 -23.88 -26.45
N LEU A 604 15.91 -23.33 -27.62
CA LEU A 604 15.90 -24.06 -28.89
C LEU A 604 17.24 -24.01 -29.64
N SER A 605 18.19 -23.17 -29.20
CA SER A 605 19.47 -22.97 -29.89
C SER A 605 20.33 -24.23 -29.88
N GLU A 606 20.33 -24.97 -28.77
CA GLU A 606 21.06 -26.24 -28.64
C GLU A 606 20.50 -27.30 -29.60
N GLN A 607 19.18 -27.41 -29.69
CA GLN A 607 18.52 -28.33 -30.60
C GLN A 607 18.78 -27.96 -32.07
N ALA A 608 18.71 -26.67 -32.40
CA ALA A 608 19.03 -26.16 -33.73
C ALA A 608 20.49 -26.43 -34.10
N LYS A 609 21.42 -26.29 -33.15
CA LYS A 609 22.84 -26.57 -33.35
C LYS A 609 23.12 -28.04 -33.59
N LYS A 610 22.47 -28.94 -32.84
CA LYS A 610 22.61 -30.39 -33.05
C LYS A 610 22.25 -30.78 -34.48
N LEU A 611 21.09 -30.34 -34.98
CA LEU A 611 20.68 -30.60 -36.37
C LEU A 611 21.61 -29.93 -37.40
N TYR A 612 22.21 -28.79 -37.04
CA TYR A 612 23.23 -28.13 -37.86
C TYR A 612 24.54 -28.93 -37.90
N ASP A 613 24.92 -29.62 -36.83
CA ASP A 613 26.12 -30.47 -36.82
C ASP A 613 25.87 -31.80 -37.55
N ASP A 614 24.63 -32.32 -37.49
CA ASP A 614 24.18 -33.50 -38.23
C ASP A 614 24.10 -33.28 -39.76
N GLY A 615 24.49 -32.10 -40.25
CA GLY A 615 24.61 -31.79 -41.68
C GLY A 615 23.34 -31.23 -42.32
N HIS A 616 22.27 -30.96 -41.55
CA HIS A 616 21.05 -30.39 -42.12
C HIS A 616 21.22 -28.93 -42.56
N MET A 617 20.55 -28.54 -43.64
CA MET A 617 20.48 -27.13 -44.05
C MET A 617 19.51 -26.35 -43.16
N CYS A 618 19.70 -25.03 -43.00
CA CYS A 618 18.80 -24.19 -42.19
C CYS A 618 17.33 -24.29 -42.63
N ALA A 619 17.05 -24.60 -43.90
CA ALA A 619 15.71 -24.84 -44.43
C ALA A 619 15.08 -26.17 -43.94
N GLU A 620 15.89 -27.20 -43.75
CA GLU A 620 15.46 -28.50 -43.23
C GLU A 620 15.29 -28.44 -41.72
N ILE A 621 16.23 -27.81 -41.02
CA ILE A 621 16.13 -27.52 -39.58
C ILE A 621 14.83 -26.74 -39.29
N ALA A 622 14.52 -25.75 -40.12
CA ALA A 622 13.28 -24.98 -40.02
C ALA A 622 12.02 -25.88 -40.13
N LYS A 623 12.01 -26.85 -41.06
CA LYS A 623 10.91 -27.81 -41.18
C LYS A 623 10.85 -28.77 -39.99
N LEU A 624 11.99 -29.32 -39.56
CA LEU A 624 12.08 -30.26 -38.44
C LEU A 624 11.66 -29.64 -37.11
N MET A 625 11.99 -28.36 -36.90
CA MET A 625 11.63 -27.60 -35.70
C MET A 625 10.28 -26.86 -35.83
N GLY A 626 9.58 -27.00 -36.95
CA GLY A 626 8.29 -26.32 -37.19
C GLY A 626 8.37 -24.79 -37.16
N CYS A 627 9.50 -24.18 -37.53
CA CYS A 627 9.74 -22.74 -37.40
C CYS A 627 10.27 -22.10 -38.70
N GLY A 628 10.31 -20.76 -38.77
CA GLY A 628 10.81 -20.04 -39.94
C GLY A 628 12.34 -20.09 -40.10
N ARG A 629 12.85 -20.05 -41.34
CA ARG A 629 14.31 -20.07 -41.65
C ARG A 629 15.10 -18.95 -40.97
N SER A 630 14.54 -17.74 -40.91
CA SER A 630 15.14 -16.59 -40.22
C SER A 630 15.31 -16.86 -38.72
N ARG A 631 14.37 -17.60 -38.13
CA ARG A 631 14.35 -17.96 -36.71
C ARG A 631 15.43 -18.98 -36.38
N VAL A 632 15.63 -19.99 -37.22
CA VAL A 632 16.77 -20.93 -37.11
C VAL A 632 18.11 -20.20 -37.22
N THR A 633 18.20 -19.24 -38.15
CA THR A 633 19.42 -18.43 -38.30
C THR A 633 19.70 -17.62 -37.04
N ALA A 634 18.67 -17.03 -36.43
CA ALA A 634 18.79 -16.33 -35.15
C ALA A 634 19.18 -17.26 -33.99
N MET A 635 18.65 -18.50 -33.95
CA MET A 635 19.02 -19.54 -32.97
C MET A 635 20.48 -19.93 -33.06
N LEU A 636 20.97 -20.21 -34.27
CA LEU A 636 22.38 -20.58 -34.48
C LEU A 636 23.30 -19.39 -34.20
N LYS A 637 22.93 -18.19 -34.65
CA LYS A 637 23.69 -16.97 -34.37
C LYS A 637 23.81 -16.72 -32.86
N TYR A 638 22.71 -16.84 -32.12
CA TYR A 638 22.70 -16.75 -30.66
C TYR A 638 23.64 -17.79 -30.03
N TRP A 639 23.58 -19.05 -30.47
CA TRP A 639 24.41 -20.15 -29.95
C TRP A 639 25.92 -19.89 -30.13
N PHE A 640 26.32 -19.41 -31.31
CA PHE A 640 27.73 -19.12 -31.61
C PHE A 640 28.21 -17.88 -30.85
N GLU A 641 27.42 -16.79 -30.87
CA GLU A 641 27.78 -15.54 -30.19
C GLU A 641 27.83 -15.69 -28.66
N SER A 642 26.91 -16.44 -28.06
CA SER A 642 26.89 -16.70 -26.61
C SER A 642 28.12 -17.47 -26.11
N ARG A 643 28.84 -18.13 -27.03
CA ARG A 643 30.09 -18.87 -26.77
C ARG A 643 31.33 -18.18 -27.36
N GLY A 644 31.22 -16.94 -27.83
CA GLY A 644 32.34 -16.17 -28.38
C GLY A 644 32.86 -16.66 -29.74
N MET A 645 32.05 -17.42 -30.47
CA MET A 645 32.39 -17.97 -31.78
C MET A 645 31.71 -17.20 -32.92
N ALA A 646 32.36 -17.12 -34.09
CA ALA A 646 31.76 -16.58 -35.30
C ALA A 646 30.98 -17.67 -36.07
N MET A 647 29.73 -17.38 -36.44
CA MET A 647 28.91 -18.30 -37.24
C MET A 647 29.50 -18.46 -38.66
N PRO A 648 29.73 -19.69 -39.17
CA PRO A 648 30.21 -19.92 -40.52
C PRO A 648 29.23 -19.41 -41.60
N ASP A 649 29.75 -18.87 -42.71
CA ASP A 649 28.92 -18.46 -43.84
C ASP A 649 28.15 -19.65 -44.44
N GLY A 650 26.85 -19.46 -44.68
CA GLY A 650 25.98 -20.51 -45.22
C GLY A 650 26.38 -20.97 -46.62
N ARG A 651 27.07 -20.13 -47.40
CA ARG A 651 27.57 -20.49 -48.74
C ARG A 651 28.79 -21.41 -48.67
N SER A 652 29.75 -21.11 -47.79
CA SER A 652 30.94 -21.94 -47.62
C SER A 652 30.58 -23.32 -47.05
N ARG A 653 29.66 -23.38 -46.06
CA ARG A 653 29.17 -24.64 -45.51
C ARG A 653 28.45 -25.53 -46.53
N ARG A 654 27.73 -24.98 -47.50
CA ARG A 654 27.00 -25.79 -48.49
C ARG A 654 27.94 -26.67 -49.34
N SER A 655 29.18 -26.23 -49.55
CA SER A 655 30.17 -26.97 -50.34
C SER A 655 30.66 -28.25 -49.66
N SER A 656 30.66 -28.27 -48.31
CA SER A 656 31.14 -29.38 -47.48
C SER A 656 30.06 -30.41 -47.14
N LEU A 657 28.81 -30.21 -47.57
CA LEU A 657 27.71 -31.15 -47.31
C LEU A 657 27.64 -32.22 -48.42
N THR A 658 27.38 -33.46 -48.02
CA THR A 658 27.19 -34.63 -48.91
C THR A 658 25.96 -34.49 -49.81
N LYS A 659 24.89 -33.84 -49.33
CA LYS A 659 23.67 -33.57 -50.11
C LYS A 659 23.54 -32.08 -50.43
N LYS A 660 23.98 -31.67 -51.63
CA LYS A 660 24.02 -30.25 -52.05
C LYS A 660 22.68 -29.71 -52.58
N HIS A 661 21.84 -30.58 -53.15
CA HIS A 661 20.56 -30.24 -53.78
C HIS A 661 19.43 -31.19 -53.35
N LEU A 662 18.22 -30.66 -53.19
CA LEU A 662 16.99 -31.42 -52.83
C LEU A 662 16.34 -32.10 -54.05
N ILE A 663 16.51 -31.51 -55.24
CA ILE A 663 16.05 -31.99 -56.54
C ILE A 663 17.28 -31.97 -57.46
N PRO A 664 17.49 -32.97 -58.34
CA PRO A 664 18.57 -32.93 -59.32
C PRO A 664 18.51 -31.58 -60.06
N PRO A 665 19.62 -30.85 -60.20
CA PRO A 665 19.62 -29.63 -60.99
C PRO A 665 19.09 -29.91 -62.40
N ARG A 666 18.26 -29.01 -62.93
CA ARG A 666 17.59 -29.16 -64.23
C ARG A 666 18.53 -29.52 -65.38
N TYR A 667 19.81 -29.12 -65.33
CA TYR A 667 20.81 -29.51 -66.33
C TYR A 667 21.10 -31.03 -66.36
N GLN A 668 20.94 -31.74 -65.24
CA GLN A 668 21.07 -33.19 -65.17
C GLN A 668 19.86 -33.90 -65.81
N GLU A 669 18.66 -33.34 -65.64
CA GLU A 669 17.42 -33.90 -66.21
C GLU A 669 17.39 -33.79 -67.73
N ILE A 670 17.82 -32.65 -68.28
CA ILE A 670 17.85 -32.43 -69.73
C ILE A 670 19.12 -32.95 -70.41
N ALA A 671 20.07 -33.52 -69.65
CA ALA A 671 21.40 -33.87 -70.14
C ALA A 671 21.37 -34.83 -71.33
N ASP A 672 20.56 -35.89 -71.27
CA ASP A 672 20.44 -36.89 -72.33
C ASP A 672 19.80 -36.29 -73.60
N GLU A 673 18.74 -35.50 -73.43
CA GLU A 673 18.03 -34.85 -74.54
C GLU A 673 18.92 -33.79 -75.22
N VAL A 674 19.65 -33.02 -74.43
CA VAL A 674 20.65 -32.06 -74.91
C VAL A 674 21.76 -32.76 -75.68
N GLN A 675 22.26 -33.89 -75.17
CA GLN A 675 23.31 -34.64 -75.86
C GLN A 675 22.80 -35.23 -77.19
N LYS A 676 21.56 -35.72 -77.23
CA LYS A 676 20.93 -36.20 -78.46
C LYS A 676 20.85 -35.10 -79.52
N LEU A 677 20.25 -33.95 -79.19
CA LEU A 677 20.16 -32.81 -80.09
C LEU A 677 21.55 -32.25 -80.48
N SER A 678 22.53 -32.39 -79.59
CA SER A 678 23.93 -32.06 -79.85
C SER A 678 24.55 -32.99 -80.89
N SER A 679 24.28 -34.30 -80.81
CA SER A 679 24.76 -35.29 -81.79
C SER A 679 24.11 -35.14 -83.18
N GLU A 680 22.87 -34.66 -83.24
CA GLU A 680 22.15 -34.33 -84.48
C GLU A 680 22.68 -33.06 -85.19
N GLY A 681 23.70 -32.41 -84.62
CA GLY A 681 24.43 -31.30 -85.24
C GLY A 681 23.83 -29.92 -84.99
N LEU A 682 22.87 -29.76 -84.06
CA LEU A 682 22.32 -28.46 -83.71
C LEU A 682 23.32 -27.61 -82.90
N LEU A 683 23.42 -26.33 -83.23
CA LEU A 683 24.18 -25.36 -82.44
C LEU A 683 23.58 -25.22 -81.03
N LEU A 684 24.43 -25.04 -80.02
CA LEU A 684 24.00 -24.94 -78.61
C LEU A 684 22.91 -23.88 -78.38
N GLN A 685 22.95 -22.77 -79.13
CA GLN A 685 21.93 -21.72 -79.04
C GLN A 685 20.57 -22.18 -79.60
N ALA A 686 20.57 -23.00 -80.65
CA ALA A 686 19.34 -23.56 -81.21
C ALA A 686 18.73 -24.60 -80.25
N ILE A 687 19.57 -25.41 -79.59
CA ILE A 687 19.14 -26.35 -78.55
C ILE A 687 18.54 -25.60 -77.36
N ALA A 688 19.20 -24.53 -76.91
CA ALA A 688 18.72 -23.64 -75.85
C ALA A 688 17.33 -23.08 -76.18
N ASN A 689 17.15 -22.54 -77.38
CA ASN A 689 15.86 -22.01 -77.83
C ASN A 689 14.78 -23.11 -77.91
N ARG A 690 15.13 -24.31 -78.39
CA ARG A 690 14.18 -25.43 -78.53
C ARG A 690 13.69 -25.98 -77.19
N LEU A 691 14.59 -26.09 -76.22
CA LEU A 691 14.27 -26.58 -74.89
C LEU A 691 13.78 -25.47 -73.94
N GLY A 692 13.74 -24.22 -74.42
CA GLY A 692 13.31 -23.05 -73.62
C GLY A 692 14.19 -22.82 -72.39
N VAL A 693 15.50 -23.05 -72.50
CA VAL A 693 16.48 -22.88 -71.41
C VAL A 693 17.67 -22.03 -71.84
N ASP A 694 18.38 -21.47 -70.87
CA ASP A 694 19.58 -20.67 -71.15
C ASP A 694 20.74 -21.51 -71.72
N ARG A 695 21.58 -20.89 -72.55
CA ARG A 695 22.74 -21.55 -73.18
C ARG A 695 23.75 -22.08 -72.15
N ASN A 696 23.91 -21.43 -71.00
CA ASN A 696 24.79 -21.93 -69.95
C ASN A 696 24.25 -23.21 -69.32
N MET A 697 22.92 -23.38 -69.26
CA MET A 697 22.27 -24.61 -68.80
C MET A 697 22.57 -25.77 -69.75
N ILE A 698 22.51 -25.53 -71.06
CA ILE A 698 22.90 -26.51 -72.10
C ILE A 698 24.38 -26.88 -71.96
N THR A 699 25.24 -25.89 -71.72
CA THR A 699 26.68 -26.11 -71.56
C THR A 699 26.97 -26.94 -70.30
N ALA A 700 26.30 -26.64 -69.18
CA ALA A 700 26.38 -27.41 -67.95
C ALA A 700 25.83 -28.84 -68.12
N ALA A 701 24.76 -29.01 -68.90
CA ALA A 701 24.16 -30.30 -69.21
C ALA A 701 25.10 -31.20 -70.03
N ILE A 702 25.72 -30.67 -71.10
CA ILE A 702 26.72 -31.41 -71.91
C ILE A 702 27.93 -31.77 -71.06
N ARG A 703 28.43 -30.82 -70.27
CA ARG A 703 29.58 -31.04 -69.39
C ARG A 703 29.29 -32.17 -68.40
N TRP A 704 28.14 -32.10 -67.73
CA TRP A 704 27.72 -33.12 -66.78
C TRP A 704 27.52 -34.48 -67.44
N TRP A 705 26.93 -34.54 -68.64
CA TRP A 705 26.73 -35.80 -69.38
C TRP A 705 28.07 -36.45 -69.76
N HIS A 706 29.02 -35.67 -70.29
CA HIS A 706 30.34 -36.19 -70.64
C HIS A 706 31.13 -36.64 -69.41
N GLU A 707 31.13 -35.83 -68.35
CA GLU A 707 31.79 -36.17 -67.08
C GLU A 707 31.17 -37.42 -66.43
N SER A 708 29.84 -37.61 -66.52
CA SER A 708 29.16 -38.79 -65.96
C SER A 708 29.43 -40.08 -66.74
N GLN A 709 29.76 -39.98 -68.03
CA GLN A 709 30.17 -41.10 -68.89
C GLN A 709 31.70 -41.29 -68.98
N GLY A 710 32.50 -40.48 -68.28
CA GLY A 710 33.96 -40.54 -68.32
C GLY A 710 34.59 -40.10 -69.66
N LEU A 711 33.85 -39.35 -70.48
CA LEU A 711 34.30 -38.87 -71.79
C LEU A 711 34.88 -37.45 -71.69
N PRO A 712 35.86 -37.07 -72.53
CA PRO A 712 36.35 -35.70 -72.58
C PRO A 712 35.23 -34.76 -73.04
N VAL A 713 35.08 -33.62 -72.35
CA VAL A 713 34.04 -32.63 -72.63
C VAL A 713 34.39 -31.87 -73.93
N PRO A 714 33.51 -31.84 -74.95
CA PRO A 714 33.80 -31.19 -76.22
C PRO A 714 33.89 -29.67 -76.07
N ASP A 715 34.93 -29.05 -76.65
CA ASP A 715 35.01 -27.58 -76.73
C ASP A 715 34.00 -27.04 -77.77
N GLY A 716 33.09 -26.18 -77.30
CA GLY A 716 32.04 -25.58 -78.10
C GLY A 716 32.53 -24.75 -79.29
N ARG A 717 33.78 -24.24 -79.27
CA ARG A 717 34.38 -23.52 -80.40
C ARG A 717 34.76 -24.45 -81.55
N THR A 718 35.36 -25.59 -81.23
CA THR A 718 35.81 -26.61 -82.19
C THR A 718 34.60 -27.28 -82.85
N ARG A 719 33.55 -27.54 -82.07
CA ARG A 719 32.29 -28.08 -82.57
C ARG A 719 31.57 -27.12 -83.53
N ARG A 720 31.50 -25.82 -83.21
CA ARG A 720 30.88 -24.82 -84.09
C ARG A 720 31.56 -24.74 -85.46
N LYS A 721 32.90 -24.74 -85.49
CA LYS A 721 33.67 -24.77 -86.75
C LYS A 721 33.40 -26.03 -87.59
N SER A 722 33.25 -27.20 -86.95
CA SER A 722 32.92 -28.45 -87.66
C SER A 722 31.50 -28.48 -88.26
N LEU A 723 30.56 -27.74 -87.67
CA LEU A 723 29.18 -27.64 -88.15
C LEU A 723 29.01 -26.55 -89.23
N GLU A 724 29.72 -25.43 -89.12
CA GLU A 724 29.72 -24.35 -90.12
C GLU A 724 30.43 -24.75 -91.45
N TYR A 725 31.32 -25.75 -91.44
CA TYR A 725 31.98 -26.27 -92.66
C TYR A 725 31.06 -27.14 -93.54
N LYS A 726 29.94 -27.65 -93.00
CA LYS A 726 28.96 -28.46 -93.76
C LYS A 726 27.92 -27.63 -94.54
N GLY A 727 27.94 -26.30 -94.42
CA GLY A 727 27.04 -25.41 -95.17
C GLY A 727 27.64 -24.02 -95.39
N ALA A 728 28.12 -23.74 -96.60
CA ALA A 728 28.59 -22.43 -97.03
C ALA A 728 28.20 -22.17 -98.51
N PRO A 729 28.11 -20.90 -99.02
CA PRO A 729 28.42 -19.63 -98.33
C PRO A 729 27.39 -18.47 -98.50
N LYS A 730 27.31 -17.68 -97.42
CA LYS A 730 27.28 -16.20 -97.26
C LYS A 730 26.60 -15.29 -98.30
N GLY A 731 25.53 -14.63 -97.87
CA GLY A 731 25.17 -13.26 -98.28
C GLY A 731 25.21 -12.31 -97.07
N ARG A 732 26.12 -11.33 -97.11
CA ARG A 732 26.11 -10.13 -96.24
C ARG A 732 25.08 -9.15 -96.81
N ASN A 733 24.37 -8.44 -95.94
CA ASN A 733 24.29 -6.98 -96.07
C ASN A 733 23.87 -6.33 -94.76
N ASP A 734 24.74 -5.43 -94.33
CA ASP A 734 24.58 -4.49 -93.23
C ASP A 734 23.59 -3.40 -93.63
N SER A 735 22.74 -2.99 -92.69
CA SER A 735 22.15 -1.64 -92.71
C SER A 735 21.91 -1.17 -91.28
N GLU A 736 22.91 -0.43 -90.83
CA GLU A 736 22.97 0.39 -89.63
C GLU A 736 21.92 1.54 -89.63
N LEU A 737 21.62 1.98 -88.40
CA LEU A 737 21.28 3.35 -87.98
C LEU A 737 19.89 3.94 -88.30
N SER A 738 19.10 4.19 -87.23
CA SER A 738 18.81 5.58 -86.85
C SER A 738 18.53 5.71 -85.34
N CYS A 739 19.20 6.69 -84.74
CA CYS A 739 18.94 7.25 -83.42
C CYS A 739 17.73 8.20 -83.48
N GLY A 740 17.13 8.49 -82.33
CA GLY A 740 16.54 9.81 -82.12
C GLY A 740 15.37 9.88 -81.13
N SER A 741 15.71 10.30 -79.91
CA SER A 741 14.88 10.96 -78.88
C SER A 741 14.11 10.07 -77.91
#